data_AF-A0A7X7FP91-F1
#
_entry.id   AF-A0A7X7FP91-F1
#
_cell.length_a   1.000
_cell.length_b   1.000
_cell.length_c   1.000
_cell.angle_alpha   90.00
_cell.angle_beta   90.00
_cell.angle_gamma   90.00
#
_symmetry.space_group_name_H-M   'P 1'
#
loop_
_entity.id
_entity.type
_entity.pdbx_description
1 polymer ?
#
loop_
_entity_poly.entity_id
_entity_poly.type
_entity_poly.pdbx_seq_one_letter_code
_entity_poly.pdbx_strand_id
1 'polypeptide(L)'
;MACNCRVVRFVPVVVCLLFFVVFEAGLSQGAVQTTRCRPGSSFDAAPYAFTDVEPDGKAIGLRWGEPRKLRRVVVGFGDKAPSPKNVKLQYWHRTWDGKPDAIRAETGAGGAGWDKMDDWTNGQWRDADTKLDAKDGVWTFTFNPTGDKEFTGIGQPGVGYRKTLKVRLLSDEPLPASARFQALTDAVCQPLKVRVMFGKPAEPRISVDADDAGTIEVFNGAVISATALGAAKVGPDHAWVLPAGAEGGLELDLAMAVDPVDSLYDRTIVTLRSRQRPFSFAADEVARGDRILVDGLGALVVRADDGITLEGYRQARKEFPGRTVYDRVLDEPEQTWHRSWNDMPLKRPLYFVHGLPGNRNAMHQLPNGGLRITGRHKWFNAPKSPKDTDRKLWEGELLHVGFGLPQGDFEAKRDLKEGYLPLLRTWWQDGDVHYEQCTILDKLDGNLETVALDDPTVLLVRIRMVNTSRDAGGTARLLFSTTGKNPETLTLKGDRLFAKDGEKERFRFLMIGGGKGTTSQEGPCVRWAMELGPGQAHDVYCMVPSITLTDEAEIAALNKKSFDADSKRIREYWRAITARGTQIETPEPAISDFYKAHVRHLLVNCYKEIDSDRLHAHVGTFSYGVFPDESCMMISDLDRRGYHDEARRC
;
A
#
# COMPACT_ATOMS: atom_id res chain seq x y z
N MET A 1 36.50 -38.77 -2.75
CA MET A 1 35.73 -39.95 -3.20
C MET A 1 34.34 -39.86 -2.60
N ALA A 2 33.32 -39.97 -3.46
CA ALA A 2 31.89 -40.13 -3.19
C ALA A 2 31.13 -38.98 -2.49
N CYS A 3 30.68 -38.03 -3.32
CA CYS A 3 29.56 -37.12 -3.09
C CYS A 3 28.24 -37.91 -3.22
N ASN A 4 27.30 -37.77 -2.29
CA ASN A 4 25.99 -38.43 -2.34
C ASN A 4 24.87 -37.38 -2.51
N CYS A 5 24.69 -36.90 -3.74
CA CYS A 5 23.53 -36.10 -4.15
C CYS A 5 22.34 -37.04 -4.39
N ARG A 6 21.26 -36.88 -3.60
CA ARG A 6 19.96 -37.48 -3.92
C ARG A 6 19.25 -36.61 -4.96
N VAL A 7 19.21 -37.10 -6.20
CA VAL A 7 18.36 -36.60 -7.27
C VAL A 7 16.95 -37.15 -7.07
N VAL A 8 15.96 -36.29 -6.85
CA VAL A 8 14.54 -36.65 -6.84
C VAL A 8 14.02 -36.52 -8.28
N ARG A 9 13.66 -37.65 -8.91
CA ARG A 9 12.99 -37.69 -10.22
C ARG A 9 11.48 -37.57 -10.02
N PHE A 10 10.87 -36.55 -10.62
CA PHE A 10 9.41 -36.45 -10.77
C PHE A 10 8.95 -37.35 -11.93
N VAL A 11 7.95 -38.20 -11.67
CA VAL A 11 7.22 -39.00 -12.67
C VAL A 11 5.86 -38.32 -12.89
N PRO A 12 5.45 -38.00 -14.12
CA PRO A 12 4.11 -37.47 -14.36
C PRO A 12 3.11 -38.64 -14.44
N VAL A 13 2.19 -38.68 -13.49
CA VAL A 13 1.02 -39.57 -13.55
C VAL A 13 -0.08 -38.85 -14.32
N VAL A 14 -0.40 -39.38 -15.50
CA VAL A 14 -1.55 -38.99 -16.33
C VAL A 14 -2.82 -39.51 -15.65
N VAL A 15 -3.76 -38.62 -15.32
CA VAL A 15 -5.11 -38.98 -14.87
C VAL A 15 -6.15 -38.33 -15.78
N CYS A 16 -7.10 -39.17 -16.19
CA CYS A 16 -8.10 -38.99 -17.23
C CYS A 16 -9.01 -37.76 -17.07
N LEU A 17 -9.26 -37.08 -18.20
CA LEU A 17 -10.33 -36.12 -18.43
C LEU A 17 -11.68 -36.85 -18.56
N LEU A 18 -12.64 -36.50 -17.71
CA LEU A 18 -14.04 -36.87 -17.82
C LEU A 18 -14.76 -35.91 -18.78
N PHE A 19 -15.35 -36.47 -19.84
CA PHE A 19 -16.25 -35.80 -20.77
C PHE A 19 -17.56 -35.43 -20.07
N PHE A 20 -17.91 -34.14 -20.05
CA PHE A 20 -19.28 -33.68 -19.84
C PHE A 20 -19.88 -33.31 -21.20
N VAL A 21 -20.79 -34.16 -21.68
CA VAL A 21 -21.69 -33.88 -22.80
C VAL A 21 -22.85 -33.06 -22.24
N VAL A 22 -22.94 -31.79 -22.62
CA VAL A 22 -24.13 -30.95 -22.36
C VAL A 22 -25.01 -31.04 -23.59
N PHE A 23 -26.21 -31.59 -23.41
CA PHE A 23 -27.30 -31.53 -24.39
C PHE A 23 -27.86 -30.11 -24.43
N GLU A 24 -27.64 -29.38 -25.53
CA GLU A 24 -28.43 -28.19 -25.87
C GLU A 24 -29.77 -28.64 -26.45
N ALA A 25 -30.83 -28.56 -25.63
CA ALA A 25 -32.20 -28.60 -26.11
C ALA A 25 -32.67 -27.16 -26.34
N GLY A 26 -32.95 -26.84 -27.61
CA GLY A 26 -33.46 -25.54 -28.02
C GLY A 26 -34.83 -25.24 -27.42
N LEU A 27 -34.98 -24.00 -26.95
CA LEU A 27 -36.27 -23.36 -26.72
C LEU A 27 -36.22 -21.97 -27.35
N SER A 28 -36.81 -21.88 -28.55
CA SER A 28 -37.19 -20.61 -29.17
C SER A 28 -38.42 -20.05 -28.43
N GLN A 29 -38.24 -18.98 -27.65
CA GLN A 29 -39.34 -18.13 -27.19
C GLN A 29 -38.90 -16.66 -27.27
N GLY A 30 -39.82 -15.80 -27.74
CA GLY A 30 -39.56 -14.44 -28.18
C GLY A 30 -38.78 -13.58 -27.20
N ALA A 31 -37.57 -13.19 -27.60
CA ALA A 31 -36.73 -12.25 -26.87
C ALA A 31 -37.24 -10.82 -27.09
N VAL A 32 -37.63 -10.14 -26.02
CA VAL A 32 -37.38 -8.70 -25.94
C VAL A 32 -35.87 -8.55 -25.96
N GLN A 33 -35.31 -8.09 -27.07
CA GLN A 33 -33.89 -7.75 -27.18
C GLN A 33 -33.51 -6.87 -25.99
N THR A 34 -32.60 -7.34 -25.14
CA THR A 34 -31.85 -6.48 -24.23
C THR A 34 -31.19 -5.40 -25.08
N THR A 35 -31.74 -4.19 -25.05
CA THR A 35 -31.25 -3.08 -25.87
C THR A 35 -29.88 -2.67 -25.37
N ARG A 36 -28.84 -3.19 -26.03
CA ARG A 36 -27.49 -2.62 -25.95
C ARG A 36 -27.55 -1.13 -26.32
N CYS A 37 -26.57 -0.37 -25.86
CA CYS A 37 -26.45 1.08 -26.02
C CYS A 37 -26.83 1.53 -27.45
N ARG A 38 -27.81 2.45 -27.57
CA ARG A 38 -28.27 3.01 -28.85
C ARG A 38 -28.02 4.52 -28.87
N PRO A 39 -27.46 5.10 -29.95
CA PRO A 39 -27.21 6.53 -30.00
C PRO A 39 -28.47 7.36 -29.68
N GLY A 40 -28.35 8.34 -28.79
CA GLY A 40 -29.42 9.19 -28.30
C GLY A 40 -30.24 8.63 -27.12
N SER A 41 -30.02 7.38 -26.69
CA SER A 41 -30.70 6.81 -25.53
C SER A 41 -29.96 7.11 -24.21
N SER A 42 -30.66 7.00 -23.08
CA SER A 42 -29.98 6.83 -21.79
C SER A 42 -29.15 5.54 -21.81
N PHE A 43 -28.04 5.53 -21.08
CA PHE A 43 -27.24 4.32 -20.88
C PHE A 43 -27.91 3.39 -19.88
N ASP A 44 -27.99 2.11 -20.24
CA ASP A 44 -28.47 1.03 -19.38
C ASP A 44 -27.30 0.10 -19.02
N ALA A 45 -26.96 0.04 -17.74
CA ALA A 45 -25.88 -0.79 -17.21
C ALA A 45 -26.29 -2.25 -16.98
N ALA A 46 -27.59 -2.59 -17.03
CA ALA A 46 -28.08 -3.94 -16.74
C ALA A 46 -27.51 -5.04 -17.65
N PRO A 47 -27.35 -4.83 -18.97
CA PRO A 47 -26.74 -5.82 -19.86
C PRO A 47 -25.28 -6.18 -19.52
N TYR A 48 -24.60 -5.39 -18.69
CA TYR A 48 -23.22 -5.59 -18.26
C TYR A 48 -23.12 -6.10 -16.81
N ALA A 49 -24.24 -6.58 -16.25
CA ALA A 49 -24.32 -7.16 -14.92
C ALA A 49 -24.46 -8.68 -14.98
N PHE A 50 -24.03 -9.35 -13.92
CA PHE A 50 -24.49 -10.69 -13.57
C PHE A 50 -25.89 -10.59 -12.95
N THR A 51 -26.81 -11.45 -13.37
CA THR A 51 -28.11 -11.58 -12.71
C THR A 51 -28.00 -12.58 -11.56
N ASP A 52 -28.40 -12.16 -10.36
CA ASP A 52 -28.45 -13.00 -9.16
C ASP A 52 -29.94 -13.22 -8.80
N VAL A 53 -30.37 -14.47 -8.60
CA VAL A 53 -31.71 -14.83 -8.10
C VAL A 53 -31.53 -15.63 -6.81
N GLU A 54 -32.21 -15.24 -5.74
CA GLU A 54 -32.18 -16.00 -4.50
C GLU A 54 -32.93 -17.34 -4.65
N PRO A 55 -32.52 -18.42 -3.94
CA PRO A 55 -33.11 -19.75 -4.13
C PRO A 55 -34.61 -19.84 -3.89
N ASP A 56 -35.18 -18.97 -3.05
CA ASP A 56 -36.61 -18.90 -2.77
C ASP A 56 -37.39 -18.04 -3.79
N GLY A 57 -36.69 -17.45 -4.77
CA GLY A 57 -37.24 -16.57 -5.80
C GLY A 57 -37.70 -15.20 -5.29
N LYS A 58 -37.53 -14.89 -4.00
CA LYS A 58 -38.03 -13.66 -3.40
C LYS A 58 -37.19 -12.43 -3.70
N ALA A 59 -35.94 -12.65 -4.14
CA ALA A 59 -35.09 -11.59 -4.62
C ALA A 59 -34.48 -11.89 -6.00
N ILE A 60 -34.54 -10.89 -6.87
CA ILE A 60 -33.90 -10.89 -8.18
C ILE A 60 -33.11 -9.58 -8.28
N GLY A 61 -31.85 -9.65 -8.69
CA GLY A 61 -30.99 -8.49 -8.74
C GLY A 61 -29.89 -8.58 -9.79
N LEU A 62 -29.13 -7.49 -9.85
CA LEU A 62 -27.99 -7.28 -10.72
C LEU A 62 -26.74 -7.06 -9.88
N ARG A 63 -25.61 -7.56 -10.35
CA ARG A 63 -24.28 -7.38 -9.76
C ARG A 63 -23.26 -7.02 -10.84
N TRP A 64 -22.40 -6.03 -10.58
CA TRP A 64 -21.37 -5.57 -11.52
C TRP A 64 -19.95 -5.81 -10.99
N GLY A 65 -18.99 -5.93 -11.92
CA GLY A 65 -17.53 -5.92 -11.64
C GLY A 65 -17.05 -4.66 -10.94
N GLU A 66 -17.64 -3.52 -11.30
CA GLU A 66 -17.28 -2.20 -10.82
C GLU A 66 -18.56 -1.47 -10.37
N PRO A 67 -18.46 -0.56 -9.38
CA PRO A 67 -19.63 0.14 -8.87
C PRO A 67 -20.26 1.01 -9.96
N ARG A 68 -21.60 1.10 -9.98
CA ARG A 68 -22.37 1.96 -10.88
C ARG A 68 -23.02 3.09 -10.11
N LYS A 69 -23.17 4.26 -10.74
CA LYS A 69 -23.96 5.39 -10.22
C LYS A 69 -25.40 5.32 -10.74
N LEU A 70 -26.22 4.49 -10.09
CA LEU A 70 -27.58 4.24 -10.54
C LEU A 70 -28.50 5.40 -10.18
N ARG A 71 -29.17 5.99 -11.18
CA ARG A 71 -30.19 7.05 -11.03
C ARG A 71 -31.60 6.50 -11.01
N ARG A 72 -31.84 5.48 -11.83
CA ARG A 72 -33.15 4.83 -11.94
C ARG A 72 -32.98 3.34 -12.17
N VAL A 73 -33.89 2.56 -11.62
CA VAL A 73 -34.04 1.15 -11.95
C VAL A 73 -35.44 0.94 -12.52
N VAL A 74 -35.53 0.41 -13.73
CA VAL A 74 -36.79 0.05 -14.37
C VAL A 74 -36.91 -1.47 -14.36
N VAL A 75 -38.06 -1.99 -13.94
CA VAL A 75 -38.33 -3.42 -13.95
C VAL A 75 -39.62 -3.70 -14.71
N GLY A 76 -39.52 -4.48 -15.78
CA GLY A 76 -40.68 -5.01 -16.49
C GLY A 76 -40.98 -6.43 -16.05
N PHE A 77 -42.23 -6.74 -15.72
CA PHE A 77 -42.64 -8.07 -15.21
C PHE A 77 -43.29 -8.98 -16.26
N GLY A 78 -43.47 -8.52 -17.50
CA GLY A 78 -44.27 -9.25 -18.50
C GLY A 78 -45.76 -9.20 -18.11
N ASP A 79 -46.38 -10.36 -17.90
CA ASP A 79 -47.85 -10.46 -17.83
C ASP A 79 -48.47 -10.18 -16.45
N LYS A 80 -47.75 -10.46 -15.34
CA LYS A 80 -48.28 -10.23 -13.98
C LYS A 80 -47.23 -9.64 -13.04
N ALA A 81 -47.38 -8.36 -12.71
CA ALA A 81 -46.56 -7.69 -11.70
C ALA A 81 -46.98 -8.07 -10.27
N PRO A 82 -46.03 -8.16 -9.32
CA PRO A 82 -46.32 -8.33 -7.89
C PRO A 82 -47.05 -7.10 -7.30
N SER A 83 -47.50 -7.17 -6.04
CA SER A 83 -48.07 -5.98 -5.36
C SER A 83 -46.96 -4.99 -5.01
N PRO A 84 -47.06 -3.70 -5.38
CA PRO A 84 -46.05 -2.68 -5.03
C PRO A 84 -45.78 -2.54 -3.53
N LYS A 85 -46.76 -2.86 -2.68
CA LYS A 85 -46.63 -2.78 -1.22
C LYS A 85 -45.70 -3.84 -0.63
N ASN A 86 -45.49 -4.93 -1.36
CA ASN A 86 -44.74 -6.11 -0.91
C ASN A 86 -43.38 -6.19 -1.59
N VAL A 87 -42.90 -5.11 -2.24
CA VAL A 87 -41.65 -5.09 -2.98
C VAL A 87 -40.84 -3.87 -2.59
N LYS A 88 -39.55 -4.07 -2.39
CA LYS A 88 -38.58 -3.02 -2.12
C LYS A 88 -37.42 -3.10 -3.11
N LEU A 89 -36.89 -1.95 -3.48
CA LEU A 89 -35.58 -1.88 -4.11
C LEU A 89 -34.52 -1.78 -3.01
N GLN A 90 -33.50 -2.63 -3.09
CA GLN A 90 -32.35 -2.59 -2.20
C GLN A 90 -31.05 -2.46 -3.01
N TYR A 91 -30.05 -1.82 -2.43
CA TYR A 91 -28.70 -1.75 -2.98
C TYR A 91 -27.67 -2.24 -1.96
N TRP A 92 -26.52 -2.70 -2.46
CA TRP A 92 -25.42 -3.16 -1.63
C TRP A 92 -24.52 -2.00 -1.22
N HIS A 93 -24.15 -1.95 0.05
CA HIS A 93 -23.45 -0.80 0.65
C HIS A 93 -22.52 -1.19 1.79
N ARG A 94 -21.34 -0.56 1.90
CA ARG A 94 -20.49 -0.61 3.10
C ARG A 94 -19.88 0.75 3.50
N THR A 95 -19.12 1.39 2.61
CA THR A 95 -18.20 2.48 2.91
C THR A 95 -18.49 3.78 2.19
N TRP A 96 -19.22 3.76 1.07
CA TRP A 96 -19.67 5.00 0.43
C TRP A 96 -20.51 5.85 1.40
N ASP A 97 -20.29 7.16 1.46
CA ASP A 97 -20.86 8.05 2.49
C ASP A 97 -22.11 8.80 2.04
N GLY A 98 -22.62 8.49 0.83
CA GLY A 98 -23.78 9.14 0.26
C GLY A 98 -23.48 10.48 -0.43
N LYS A 99 -22.22 10.91 -0.50
CA LYS A 99 -21.79 12.17 -1.14
C LYS A 99 -21.24 11.94 -2.56
N PRO A 100 -21.03 13.01 -3.36
CA PRO A 100 -20.31 12.90 -4.63
C PRO A 100 -18.90 12.34 -4.44
N ASP A 101 -18.36 11.66 -5.45
CA ASP A 101 -16.94 11.30 -5.44
C ASP A 101 -16.06 12.56 -5.36
N ALA A 102 -14.94 12.46 -4.65
CA ALA A 102 -13.93 13.51 -4.61
C ALA A 102 -13.28 13.70 -5.99
N ILE A 103 -12.94 14.94 -6.34
CA ILE A 103 -12.24 15.26 -7.58
C ILE A 103 -10.78 14.78 -7.46
N ARG A 104 -10.44 13.70 -8.17
CA ARG A 104 -9.12 13.03 -8.03
C ARG A 104 -7.92 13.90 -8.38
N ALA A 105 -8.10 14.92 -9.24
CA ALA A 105 -7.04 15.88 -9.58
C ALA A 105 -6.54 16.69 -8.37
N GLU A 106 -7.33 16.74 -7.29
CA GLU A 106 -7.02 17.46 -6.06
C GLU A 106 -6.47 16.54 -4.95
N THR A 107 -6.38 15.23 -5.23
CA THR A 107 -5.90 14.22 -4.27
C THR A 107 -4.54 13.66 -4.68
N GLY A 108 -3.60 13.58 -3.73
CA GLY A 108 -2.30 12.95 -3.98
C GLY A 108 -2.45 11.45 -4.30
N ALA A 109 -1.85 11.02 -5.42
CA ALA A 109 -2.04 9.67 -5.99
C ALA A 109 -1.78 8.51 -5.02
N GLY A 110 -0.87 8.66 -4.07
CA GLY A 110 -0.54 7.61 -3.09
C GLY A 110 -1.61 7.37 -2.02
N GLY A 111 -2.41 8.38 -1.67
CA GLY A 111 -3.47 8.25 -0.67
C GLY A 111 -4.74 7.62 -1.22
N ALA A 112 -5.12 7.99 -2.45
CA ALA A 112 -6.34 7.51 -3.12
C ALA A 112 -6.33 5.99 -3.34
N GLY A 113 -5.15 5.36 -3.45
CA GLY A 113 -5.04 3.90 -3.54
C GLY A 113 -5.48 3.14 -2.28
N TRP A 114 -5.60 3.84 -1.14
CA TRP A 114 -6.06 3.30 0.15
C TRP A 114 -7.48 3.73 0.50
N ASP A 115 -8.19 4.40 -0.41
CA ASP A 115 -9.58 4.78 -0.18
C ASP A 115 -10.42 3.53 0.00
N LYS A 116 -11.28 3.56 1.02
CA LYS A 116 -12.21 2.46 1.28
C LYS A 116 -13.17 2.31 0.10
N MET A 117 -13.26 1.10 -0.42
CA MET A 117 -14.20 0.74 -1.48
C MET A 117 -15.13 -0.37 -1.01
N ASP A 118 -16.37 -0.34 -1.52
CA ASP A 118 -17.30 -1.45 -1.37
C ASP A 118 -16.80 -2.65 -2.19
N ASP A 119 -17.05 -3.86 -1.70
CA ASP A 119 -16.85 -5.12 -2.42
C ASP A 119 -18.10 -6.01 -2.33
N TRP A 120 -18.11 -7.12 -3.06
CA TRP A 120 -19.28 -8.00 -3.17
C TRP A 120 -19.67 -8.78 -1.92
N THR A 121 -18.79 -8.84 -0.93
CA THR A 121 -18.86 -9.80 0.19
C THR A 121 -18.96 -9.13 1.56
N ASN A 122 -18.44 -7.91 1.69
CA ASN A 122 -18.28 -7.24 2.96
C ASN A 122 -19.32 -6.12 3.21
N GLY A 123 -20.28 -5.91 2.31
CA GLY A 123 -21.36 -4.95 2.48
C GLY A 123 -22.61 -5.54 3.12
N GLN A 124 -23.68 -4.75 3.09
CA GLN A 124 -25.01 -5.13 3.52
C GLN A 124 -26.06 -4.59 2.54
N TRP A 125 -27.20 -5.26 2.47
CA TRP A 125 -28.35 -4.76 1.72
C TRP A 125 -29.01 -3.62 2.49
N ARG A 126 -29.27 -2.52 1.78
CA ARG A 126 -29.94 -1.35 2.31
C ARG A 126 -31.17 -1.01 1.48
N ASP A 127 -32.27 -0.70 2.14
CA ASP A 127 -33.50 -0.22 1.51
C ASP A 127 -33.22 1.12 0.81
N ALA A 128 -33.54 1.22 -0.48
CA ALA A 128 -33.32 2.42 -1.27
C ALA A 128 -34.43 3.45 -1.04
N ASP A 129 -34.05 4.71 -0.77
CA ASP A 129 -35.03 5.81 -0.80
C ASP A 129 -35.36 6.18 -2.25
N THR A 130 -36.51 5.70 -2.72
CA THR A 130 -36.95 5.84 -4.11
C THR A 130 -38.38 6.32 -4.21
N LYS A 131 -38.67 7.03 -5.31
CA LYS A 131 -40.02 7.24 -5.82
C LYS A 131 -40.34 6.13 -6.82
N LEU A 132 -41.37 5.33 -6.54
CA LEU A 132 -41.87 4.29 -7.43
C LEU A 132 -43.02 4.82 -8.30
N ASP A 133 -42.90 4.69 -9.62
CA ASP A 133 -44.00 4.80 -10.58
C ASP A 133 -44.29 3.42 -11.18
N ALA A 134 -45.44 2.84 -10.84
CA ALA A 134 -45.84 1.49 -11.25
C ALA A 134 -47.01 1.56 -12.24
N LYS A 135 -46.75 1.29 -13.53
CA LYS A 135 -47.75 1.37 -14.61
C LYS A 135 -47.62 0.19 -15.57
N ASP A 136 -48.74 -0.42 -15.94
CA ASP A 136 -48.82 -1.42 -17.02
C ASP A 136 -47.74 -2.53 -16.96
N GLY A 137 -47.44 -3.03 -15.75
CA GLY A 137 -46.43 -4.07 -15.54
C GLY A 137 -44.96 -3.61 -15.63
N VAL A 138 -44.73 -2.31 -15.80
CA VAL A 138 -43.41 -1.65 -15.82
C VAL A 138 -43.28 -0.70 -14.64
N TRP A 139 -42.29 -0.95 -13.80
CA TRP A 139 -42.06 -0.20 -12.58
C TRP A 139 -40.77 0.59 -12.68
N THR A 140 -40.85 1.89 -12.43
CA THR A 140 -39.69 2.78 -12.42
C THR A 140 -39.42 3.25 -11.01
N PHE A 141 -38.29 2.83 -10.46
CA PHE A 141 -37.73 3.32 -9.21
C PHE A 141 -36.76 4.46 -9.51
N THR A 142 -37.08 5.67 -9.08
CA THR A 142 -36.17 6.84 -9.17
C THR A 142 -35.60 7.14 -7.80
N PHE A 143 -34.27 7.16 -7.68
CA PHE A 143 -33.62 7.46 -6.41
C PHE A 143 -33.85 8.93 -6.02
N ASN A 144 -34.30 9.18 -4.79
CA ASN A 144 -34.33 10.53 -4.22
C ASN A 144 -32.89 10.99 -3.91
N PRO A 145 -32.59 12.28 -3.66
CA PRO A 145 -31.30 12.66 -3.08
C PRO A 145 -31.00 11.86 -1.81
N THR A 146 -29.75 11.42 -1.61
CA THR A 146 -29.35 10.74 -0.37
C THR A 146 -29.61 11.66 0.83
N GLY A 147 -30.10 11.08 1.92
CA GLY A 147 -30.57 11.82 3.09
C GLY A 147 -30.63 10.94 4.33
N ASP A 148 -31.23 11.46 5.40
CA ASP A 148 -31.28 10.78 6.72
C ASP A 148 -31.98 9.43 6.73
N LYS A 149 -32.81 9.12 5.72
CA LYS A 149 -33.41 7.80 5.53
C LYS A 149 -32.39 6.70 5.24
N GLU A 150 -31.26 7.08 4.62
CA GLU A 150 -30.19 6.15 4.27
C GLU A 150 -28.92 6.46 5.07
N PHE A 151 -28.56 7.72 5.28
CA PHE A 151 -27.28 8.09 5.91
C PHE A 151 -27.51 8.94 7.15
N THR A 152 -27.10 8.44 8.31
CA THR A 152 -27.13 9.20 9.56
C THR A 152 -26.13 10.37 9.50
N GLY A 153 -26.58 11.60 9.77
CA GLY A 153 -25.67 12.74 9.94
C GLY A 153 -25.10 13.30 8.63
N ILE A 154 -25.80 13.10 7.50
CA ILE A 154 -25.40 13.65 6.20
C ILE A 154 -25.60 15.17 6.11
N GLY A 155 -26.50 15.73 6.94
CA GLY A 155 -26.71 17.16 7.12
C GLY A 155 -27.53 17.80 6.01
N GLN A 156 -26.97 17.88 4.80
CA GLN A 156 -27.68 18.36 3.61
C GLN A 156 -27.97 17.19 2.64
N PRO A 157 -29.03 17.28 1.81
CA PRO A 157 -29.28 16.29 0.78
C PRO A 157 -28.04 16.09 -0.11
N GLY A 158 -27.61 14.85 -0.27
CA GLY A 158 -26.47 14.49 -1.10
C GLY A 158 -26.87 14.27 -2.56
N VAL A 159 -26.41 13.18 -3.15
CA VAL A 159 -26.59 12.89 -4.57
C VAL A 159 -27.87 12.12 -4.86
N GLY A 160 -28.47 12.36 -6.03
CA GLY A 160 -29.65 11.63 -6.51
C GLY A 160 -29.34 10.31 -7.23
N TYR A 161 -28.15 9.71 -7.01
CA TYR A 161 -27.79 8.37 -7.49
C TYR A 161 -27.38 7.49 -6.31
N ARG A 162 -27.27 6.18 -6.51
CA ARG A 162 -26.62 5.23 -5.58
C ARG A 162 -25.39 4.65 -6.24
N LYS A 163 -24.22 4.88 -5.64
CA LYS A 163 -22.96 4.23 -6.03
C LYS A 163 -22.98 2.83 -5.42
N THR A 164 -23.12 1.79 -6.23
CA THR A 164 -23.28 0.42 -5.72
C THR A 164 -22.76 -0.64 -6.69
N LEU A 165 -22.33 -1.77 -6.14
CA LEU A 165 -21.96 -2.97 -6.90
C LEU A 165 -23.13 -3.93 -7.14
N LYS A 166 -24.23 -3.82 -6.37
CA LYS A 166 -25.40 -4.70 -6.52
C LYS A 166 -26.69 -3.95 -6.25
N VAL A 167 -27.73 -4.28 -7.00
CA VAL A 167 -29.10 -3.82 -6.74
C VAL A 167 -30.05 -5.00 -6.86
N ARG A 168 -31.11 -5.05 -6.07
CA ARG A 168 -32.13 -6.11 -6.15
C ARG A 168 -33.52 -5.60 -5.87
N LEU A 169 -34.50 -6.27 -6.45
CA LEU A 169 -35.84 -6.29 -5.89
C LEU A 169 -35.89 -7.36 -4.82
N LEU A 170 -36.48 -7.03 -3.67
CA LEU A 170 -36.82 -7.95 -2.60
C LEU A 170 -38.33 -7.93 -2.42
N SER A 171 -38.97 -9.09 -2.34
CA SER A 171 -40.40 -9.22 -2.12
C SER A 171 -40.76 -10.24 -1.04
N ASP A 172 -41.93 -10.10 -0.44
CA ASP A 172 -42.46 -11.07 0.52
C ASP A 172 -42.82 -12.41 -0.16
N GLU A 173 -43.13 -12.36 -1.46
CA GLU A 173 -43.52 -13.50 -2.31
C GLU A 173 -42.53 -13.69 -3.48
N PRO A 174 -42.41 -14.89 -4.06
CA PRO A 174 -41.53 -15.12 -5.22
C PRO A 174 -41.83 -14.16 -6.38
N LEU A 175 -40.78 -13.55 -6.92
CA LEU A 175 -40.86 -12.63 -8.05
C LEU A 175 -40.99 -13.41 -9.38
N PRO A 176 -41.70 -12.86 -10.39
CA PRO A 176 -41.80 -13.49 -11.70
C PRO A 176 -40.42 -13.66 -12.36
N ALA A 177 -40.14 -14.85 -12.88
CA ALA A 177 -38.91 -15.12 -13.67
C ALA A 177 -38.83 -14.28 -14.97
N SER A 178 -39.95 -13.73 -15.41
CA SER A 178 -40.05 -12.77 -16.51
C SER A 178 -39.53 -11.36 -16.15
N ALA A 179 -39.16 -11.09 -14.89
CA ALA A 179 -38.61 -9.80 -14.50
C ALA A 179 -37.38 -9.44 -15.34
N ARG A 180 -37.36 -8.24 -15.93
CA ARG A 180 -36.23 -7.69 -16.69
C ARG A 180 -35.90 -6.32 -16.17
N PHE A 181 -34.60 -6.08 -15.96
CA PHE A 181 -34.09 -4.84 -15.37
C PHE A 181 -33.51 -3.93 -16.45
N GLN A 182 -33.68 -2.63 -16.25
CA GLN A 182 -32.81 -1.59 -16.78
C GLN A 182 -32.24 -0.82 -15.59
N ALA A 183 -30.94 -0.59 -15.58
CA ALA A 183 -30.21 0.10 -14.54
C ALA A 183 -29.60 1.37 -15.14
N LEU A 184 -30.33 2.47 -15.08
CA LEU A 184 -29.99 3.71 -15.77
C LEU A 184 -29.07 4.59 -14.90
N THR A 185 -27.98 5.07 -15.49
CA THR A 185 -27.04 6.01 -14.88
C THR A 185 -27.25 7.44 -15.42
N ASP A 186 -26.34 8.38 -15.12
CA ASP A 186 -26.30 9.70 -15.77
C ASP A 186 -25.74 9.64 -17.20
N ALA A 187 -25.11 8.52 -17.57
CA ALA A 187 -24.52 8.39 -18.89
C ALA A 187 -25.59 8.30 -19.99
N VAL A 188 -25.24 8.82 -21.15
CA VAL A 188 -26.04 8.75 -22.38
C VAL A 188 -25.24 8.07 -23.47
N CYS A 189 -25.92 7.34 -24.34
CA CYS A 189 -25.32 6.68 -25.48
C CYS A 189 -25.14 7.70 -26.62
N GLN A 190 -23.90 7.96 -27.03
CA GLN A 190 -23.56 8.84 -28.14
C GLN A 190 -22.90 8.07 -29.28
N PRO A 191 -23.10 8.50 -30.54
CA PRO A 191 -22.43 7.87 -31.67
C PRO A 191 -20.95 8.28 -31.71
N LEU A 192 -20.08 7.33 -32.04
CA LEU A 192 -18.67 7.58 -32.33
C LEU A 192 -18.26 6.75 -33.55
N LYS A 193 -17.67 7.41 -34.55
CA LYS A 193 -17.03 6.72 -35.69
C LYS A 193 -15.54 6.67 -35.49
N VAL A 194 -14.94 5.49 -35.54
CA VAL A 194 -13.49 5.30 -35.41
C VAL A 194 -12.92 4.49 -36.56
N ARG A 195 -11.66 4.73 -36.89
CA ARG A 195 -10.88 3.88 -37.80
C ARG A 195 -9.78 3.19 -37.01
N VAL A 196 -9.77 1.86 -37.08
CA VAL A 196 -8.72 0.99 -36.56
C VAL A 196 -7.89 0.54 -37.76
N MET A 197 -6.68 1.04 -37.89
CA MET A 197 -5.77 0.71 -38.97
C MET A 197 -4.69 -0.26 -38.49
N PHE A 198 -4.41 -1.27 -39.30
CA PHE A 198 -3.35 -2.24 -39.12
C PHE A 198 -2.35 -2.13 -40.26
N GLY A 199 -1.07 -2.08 -39.91
CA GLY A 199 0.04 -2.23 -40.84
C GLY A 199 1.14 -3.09 -40.24
N LYS A 200 2.37 -2.87 -40.69
CA LYS A 200 3.54 -3.60 -40.19
C LYS A 200 3.75 -3.33 -38.68
N PRO A 201 3.81 -4.37 -37.82
CA PRO A 201 4.15 -4.22 -36.41
C PRO A 201 5.56 -3.64 -36.20
N ALA A 202 5.73 -2.82 -35.16
CA ALA A 202 7.05 -2.34 -34.75
C ALA A 202 7.83 -3.40 -33.95
N GLU A 203 7.15 -4.33 -33.26
CA GLU A 203 7.77 -5.45 -32.54
C GLU A 203 8.05 -6.60 -33.52
N PRO A 204 9.32 -6.94 -33.81
CA PRO A 204 9.66 -7.95 -34.81
C PRO A 204 9.18 -9.37 -34.46
N ARG A 205 8.89 -9.65 -33.18
CA ARG A 205 8.39 -10.95 -32.72
C ARG A 205 6.92 -11.20 -33.10
N ILE A 206 6.16 -10.16 -33.46
CA ILE A 206 4.77 -10.31 -33.91
C ILE A 206 4.78 -10.66 -35.39
N SER A 207 4.53 -11.93 -35.72
CA SER A 207 4.42 -12.40 -37.11
C SER A 207 3.08 -12.01 -37.73
N VAL A 208 3.13 -11.58 -38.99
CA VAL A 208 1.98 -11.29 -39.84
C VAL A 208 1.93 -12.23 -41.06
N ASP A 209 2.60 -13.38 -41.00
CA ASP A 209 2.74 -14.32 -42.12
C ASP A 209 1.50 -15.21 -42.32
N ALA A 210 0.54 -15.11 -41.41
CA ALA A 210 -0.75 -15.78 -41.49
C ALA A 210 -1.88 -14.75 -41.34
N ASP A 211 -3.06 -15.12 -41.84
CA ASP A 211 -4.27 -14.31 -41.67
C ASP A 211 -4.52 -14.05 -40.17
N ASP A 212 -4.78 -12.78 -39.86
CA ASP A 212 -5.16 -12.37 -38.51
C ASP A 212 -6.68 -12.24 -38.45
N ALA A 213 -7.32 -13.24 -37.86
CA ALA A 213 -8.76 -13.31 -37.70
C ALA A 213 -9.16 -12.99 -36.25
N GLY A 214 -10.26 -12.27 -36.10
CA GLY A 214 -10.67 -11.74 -34.82
C GLY A 214 -12.14 -11.37 -34.72
N THR A 215 -12.54 -10.91 -33.55
CA THR A 215 -13.88 -10.36 -33.26
C THR A 215 -13.74 -9.03 -32.53
N ILE A 216 -14.80 -8.21 -32.61
CA ILE A 216 -14.88 -6.95 -31.88
C ILE A 216 -15.83 -7.13 -30.69
N GLU A 217 -15.33 -6.82 -29.49
CA GLU A 217 -16.12 -6.78 -28.27
C GLU A 217 -16.21 -5.35 -27.76
N VAL A 218 -17.38 -4.93 -27.28
CA VAL A 218 -17.58 -3.60 -26.69
C VAL A 218 -18.23 -3.74 -25.32
N PHE A 219 -17.56 -3.20 -24.30
CA PHE A 219 -18.07 -3.08 -22.94
C PHE A 219 -18.67 -1.68 -22.73
N ASN A 220 -19.81 -1.59 -22.02
CA ASN A 220 -20.60 -0.36 -21.83
C ASN A 220 -20.94 0.39 -23.13
N GLY A 221 -21.07 -0.32 -24.25
CA GLY A 221 -21.39 0.26 -25.56
C GLY A 221 -21.85 -0.79 -26.55
N ALA A 222 -21.93 -0.42 -27.83
CA ALA A 222 -22.29 -1.34 -28.90
C ALA A 222 -21.54 -1.03 -30.19
N VAL A 223 -21.25 -2.07 -30.98
CA VAL A 223 -20.92 -1.92 -32.39
C VAL A 223 -22.24 -1.79 -33.17
N ILE A 224 -22.44 -0.67 -33.83
CA ILE A 224 -23.59 -0.42 -34.72
C ILE A 224 -23.31 -1.01 -36.09
N SER A 225 -22.12 -0.73 -36.62
CA SER A 225 -21.66 -1.27 -37.90
C SER A 225 -20.13 -1.39 -37.90
N ALA A 226 -19.61 -2.28 -38.72
CA ALA A 226 -18.19 -2.40 -39.01
C ALA A 226 -18.01 -2.55 -40.51
N THR A 227 -17.10 -1.78 -41.10
CA THR A 227 -16.78 -1.83 -42.52
C THR A 227 -15.28 -2.04 -42.70
N ALA A 228 -14.92 -2.80 -43.74
CA ALA A 228 -13.53 -3.08 -44.03
C ALA A 228 -12.82 -1.84 -44.62
N LEU A 229 -11.58 -1.62 -44.19
CA LEU A 229 -10.64 -0.70 -44.81
C LEU A 229 -9.50 -1.49 -45.46
N GLY A 230 -9.11 -1.13 -46.68
CA GLY A 230 -8.02 -1.80 -47.39
C GLY A 230 -8.31 -3.28 -47.65
N ALA A 231 -7.37 -4.16 -47.33
CA ALA A 231 -7.47 -5.60 -47.59
C ALA A 231 -8.29 -6.39 -46.56
N ALA A 232 -8.75 -5.75 -45.49
CA ALA A 232 -9.53 -6.43 -44.45
C ALA A 232 -10.88 -6.93 -44.99
N LYS A 233 -11.47 -7.90 -44.30
CA LYS A 233 -12.83 -8.38 -44.54
C LYS A 233 -13.58 -8.37 -43.22
N VAL A 234 -14.84 -7.94 -43.25
CA VAL A 234 -15.75 -8.01 -42.11
C VAL A 234 -16.79 -9.09 -42.39
N GLY A 235 -16.97 -9.98 -41.42
CA GLY A 235 -17.95 -11.06 -41.45
C GLY A 235 -19.14 -10.80 -40.51
N PRO A 236 -20.03 -11.79 -40.35
CA PRO A 236 -21.09 -11.73 -39.35
C PRO A 236 -20.53 -11.62 -37.93
N ASP A 237 -21.39 -11.22 -36.97
CA ASP A 237 -21.06 -11.16 -35.54
C ASP A 237 -19.82 -10.32 -35.21
N HIS A 238 -19.59 -9.26 -35.99
CA HIS A 238 -18.43 -8.36 -35.86
C HIS A 238 -17.08 -9.10 -35.97
N ALA A 239 -17.06 -10.24 -36.65
CA ALA A 239 -15.84 -10.94 -37.01
C ALA A 239 -15.10 -10.16 -38.10
N TRP A 240 -13.78 -10.25 -38.10
CA TRP A 240 -12.94 -9.64 -39.12
C TRP A 240 -11.74 -10.53 -39.43
N VAL A 241 -11.19 -10.37 -40.62
CA VAL A 241 -9.96 -11.03 -41.06
C VAL A 241 -9.11 -10.02 -41.81
N LEU A 242 -7.83 -9.91 -41.43
CA LEU A 242 -6.82 -9.25 -42.23
C LEU A 242 -5.92 -10.32 -42.87
N PRO A 243 -5.81 -10.38 -44.21
CA PRO A 243 -4.94 -11.35 -44.87
C PRO A 243 -3.48 -11.23 -44.46
N ALA A 244 -2.75 -12.34 -44.51
CA ALA A 244 -1.32 -12.39 -44.25
C ALA A 244 -0.54 -11.29 -44.97
N GLY A 245 0.29 -10.55 -44.22
CA GLY A 245 1.16 -9.49 -44.71
C GLY A 245 0.45 -8.24 -45.25
N ALA A 246 -0.89 -8.20 -45.25
CA ALA A 246 -1.64 -7.09 -45.82
C ALA A 246 -1.79 -5.93 -44.83
N GLU A 247 -1.91 -4.72 -45.38
CA GLU A 247 -2.35 -3.53 -44.65
C GLU A 247 -3.85 -3.31 -44.86
N GLY A 248 -4.50 -2.77 -43.84
CA GLY A 248 -5.95 -2.57 -43.87
C GLY A 248 -6.46 -2.15 -42.51
N GLY A 249 -7.74 -2.40 -42.25
CA GLY A 249 -8.34 -1.98 -41.00
C GLY A 249 -9.85 -2.09 -41.01
N LEU A 250 -10.44 -1.42 -40.05
CA LEU A 250 -11.88 -1.42 -39.81
C LEU A 250 -12.31 0.02 -39.55
N GLU A 251 -13.39 0.45 -40.19
CA GLU A 251 -14.15 1.60 -39.72
C GLU A 251 -15.34 1.10 -38.91
N LEU A 252 -15.44 1.55 -37.66
CA LEU A 252 -16.44 1.11 -36.70
C LEU A 252 -17.37 2.26 -36.39
N ASP A 253 -18.67 2.05 -36.58
CA ASP A 253 -19.71 2.88 -36.01
C ASP A 253 -20.05 2.33 -34.63
N LEU A 254 -19.79 3.11 -33.58
CA LEU A 254 -19.98 2.72 -32.20
C LEU A 254 -21.10 3.55 -31.56
N ALA A 255 -21.80 2.94 -30.60
CA ALA A 255 -22.53 3.66 -29.57
C ALA A 255 -21.72 3.55 -28.27
N MET A 256 -21.26 4.70 -27.76
CA MET A 256 -20.50 4.78 -26.51
C MET A 256 -21.31 5.44 -25.42
N ALA A 257 -21.21 4.93 -24.19
CA ALA A 257 -21.70 5.60 -23.00
C ALA A 257 -20.81 6.81 -22.67
N VAL A 258 -21.47 7.94 -22.41
CA VAL A 258 -20.85 9.21 -22.06
C VAL A 258 -21.50 9.74 -20.80
N ASP A 259 -20.77 9.69 -19.69
CA ASP A 259 -21.15 10.35 -18.45
C ASP A 259 -20.82 11.86 -18.56
N PRO A 260 -21.76 12.75 -18.17
CA PRO A 260 -21.56 14.20 -18.30
C PRO A 260 -20.54 14.78 -17.30
N VAL A 261 -20.13 14.03 -16.29
CA VAL A 261 -19.21 14.47 -15.22
C VAL A 261 -17.88 13.72 -15.29
N ASP A 262 -17.92 12.38 -15.31
CA ASP A 262 -16.71 11.55 -15.26
C ASP A 262 -16.94 10.17 -15.89
N SER A 263 -16.09 9.78 -16.85
CA SER A 263 -16.20 8.50 -17.54
C SER A 263 -15.84 7.29 -16.66
N LEU A 264 -15.33 7.46 -15.44
CA LEU A 264 -14.79 6.40 -14.59
C LEU A 264 -15.64 5.12 -14.49
N TYR A 265 -16.97 5.22 -14.35
CA TYR A 265 -17.83 4.07 -14.05
C TYR A 265 -18.51 3.44 -15.27
N ASP A 266 -18.79 4.24 -16.29
CA ASP A 266 -19.57 3.81 -17.46
C ASP A 266 -18.75 3.87 -18.76
N ARG A 267 -17.42 4.01 -18.65
CA ARG A 267 -16.51 4.08 -19.80
C ARG A 267 -16.77 2.95 -20.79
N THR A 268 -16.88 3.31 -22.07
CA THR A 268 -16.92 2.34 -23.17
C THR A 268 -15.52 1.88 -23.52
N ILE A 269 -15.28 0.57 -23.45
CA ILE A 269 -14.03 -0.07 -23.85
C ILE A 269 -14.29 -0.94 -25.07
N VAL A 270 -13.52 -0.72 -26.13
CA VAL A 270 -13.55 -1.54 -27.34
C VAL A 270 -12.35 -2.48 -27.30
N THR A 271 -12.59 -3.76 -27.53
CA THR A 271 -11.55 -4.79 -27.56
C THR A 271 -11.56 -5.46 -28.93
N LEU A 272 -10.43 -5.40 -29.63
CA LEU A 272 -10.18 -6.22 -30.79
C LEU A 272 -9.55 -7.52 -30.31
N ARG A 273 -10.32 -8.61 -30.36
CA ARG A 273 -9.82 -9.95 -30.09
C ARG A 273 -9.15 -10.47 -31.35
N SER A 274 -7.92 -10.92 -31.25
CA SER A 274 -7.29 -11.77 -32.26
C SER A 274 -6.17 -12.58 -31.62
N ARG A 275 -5.64 -13.56 -32.35
CA ARG A 275 -4.52 -14.36 -31.86
C ARG A 275 -3.20 -13.59 -31.92
N GLN A 276 -3.02 -12.74 -32.93
CA GLN A 276 -1.73 -12.10 -33.21
C GLN A 276 -1.62 -10.70 -32.62
N ARG A 277 -2.68 -9.90 -32.72
CA ARG A 277 -2.66 -8.47 -32.38
C ARG A 277 -3.88 -8.06 -31.53
N PRO A 278 -4.15 -8.73 -30.39
CA PRO A 278 -5.25 -8.34 -29.52
C PRO A 278 -4.91 -7.06 -28.74
N PHE A 279 -5.85 -6.12 -28.67
CA PHE A 279 -5.74 -4.96 -27.78
C PHE A 279 -7.11 -4.35 -27.48
N SER A 280 -7.15 -3.50 -26.45
CA SER A 280 -8.32 -2.72 -26.09
C SER A 280 -8.00 -1.22 -26.10
N PHE A 281 -9.01 -0.40 -26.36
CA PHE A 281 -8.89 1.05 -26.26
C PHE A 281 -10.16 1.66 -25.64
N ALA A 282 -9.98 2.82 -25.01
CA ALA A 282 -11.06 3.60 -24.44
C ALA A 282 -11.69 4.49 -25.52
N ALA A 283 -13.01 4.36 -25.75
CA ALA A 283 -13.69 5.08 -26.82
C ALA A 283 -13.71 6.60 -26.57
N ASP A 284 -13.76 7.03 -25.31
CA ASP A 284 -13.78 8.44 -24.91
C ASP A 284 -12.47 9.17 -25.18
N GLU A 285 -11.33 8.48 -25.11
CA GLU A 285 -10.03 9.05 -25.51
C GLU A 285 -10.01 9.38 -27.00
N VAL A 286 -10.49 8.45 -27.85
CA VAL A 286 -10.63 8.68 -29.29
C VAL A 286 -11.65 9.78 -29.57
N ALA A 287 -12.80 9.79 -28.87
CA ALA A 287 -13.83 10.82 -29.04
C ALA A 287 -13.28 12.23 -28.74
N ARG A 288 -12.42 12.38 -27.73
CA ARG A 288 -11.71 13.62 -27.37
C ARG A 288 -10.70 14.07 -28.44
N GLY A 289 -10.34 13.20 -29.38
CA GLY A 289 -9.41 13.47 -30.47
C GLY A 289 -8.03 12.84 -30.27
N ASP A 290 -7.86 11.98 -29.27
CA ASP A 290 -6.59 11.28 -29.07
C ASP A 290 -6.36 10.25 -30.17
N ARG A 291 -5.10 10.11 -30.60
CA ARG A 291 -4.65 9.11 -31.57
C ARG A 291 -3.96 7.99 -30.81
N ILE A 292 -4.59 6.82 -30.76
CA ILE A 292 -4.09 5.70 -29.95
C ILE A 292 -3.23 4.80 -30.83
N LEU A 293 -1.92 4.94 -30.70
CA LEU A 293 -0.94 4.11 -31.42
C LEU A 293 -0.47 2.95 -30.53
N VAL A 294 -0.81 1.73 -30.93
CA VAL A 294 -0.28 0.50 -30.34
C VAL A 294 0.81 -0.03 -31.27
N ASP A 295 1.94 0.68 -31.27
CA ASP A 295 2.95 0.54 -32.33
C ASP A 295 3.56 -0.87 -32.40
N GLY A 296 3.76 -1.49 -31.23
CA GLY A 296 4.23 -2.87 -31.12
C GLY A 296 3.37 -3.86 -31.91
N LEU A 297 2.05 -3.63 -31.98
CA LEU A 297 1.12 -4.43 -32.78
C LEU A 297 0.90 -3.89 -34.20
N GLY A 298 1.46 -2.73 -34.53
CA GLY A 298 1.24 -2.05 -35.81
C GLY A 298 -0.19 -1.56 -35.97
N ALA A 299 -0.84 -1.13 -34.87
CA ALA A 299 -2.22 -0.68 -34.88
C ALA A 299 -2.33 0.80 -34.51
N LEU A 300 -3.20 1.53 -35.20
CA LEU A 300 -3.56 2.92 -34.90
C LEU A 300 -5.08 3.06 -34.85
N VAL A 301 -5.60 3.65 -33.77
CA VAL A 301 -7.01 4.01 -33.62
C VAL A 301 -7.16 5.52 -33.64
N VAL A 302 -8.03 6.02 -34.50
CA VAL A 302 -8.36 7.44 -34.65
C VAL A 302 -9.85 7.62 -34.86
N ARG A 303 -10.33 8.86 -34.73
CA ARG A 303 -11.67 9.21 -35.21
C ARG A 303 -11.75 9.04 -36.72
N ALA A 304 -12.93 8.70 -37.24
CA ALA A 304 -13.10 8.52 -38.68
C ALA A 304 -12.85 9.79 -39.50
N ASP A 305 -13.06 10.96 -38.91
CA ASP A 305 -12.79 12.27 -39.53
C ASP A 305 -11.31 12.69 -39.47
N ASP A 306 -10.45 11.99 -38.72
CA ASP A 306 -9.02 12.25 -38.67
C ASP A 306 -8.31 11.48 -39.77
N GLY A 307 -7.96 12.17 -40.87
CA GLY A 307 -7.36 11.61 -42.08
C GLY A 307 -5.96 10.99 -41.94
N ILE A 308 -5.32 11.04 -40.76
CA ILE A 308 -3.96 10.54 -40.56
C ILE A 308 -3.87 9.01 -40.78
N THR A 309 -2.78 8.55 -41.38
CA THR A 309 -2.48 7.12 -41.56
C THR A 309 -1.57 6.61 -40.44
N LEU A 310 -1.44 5.29 -40.28
CA LEU A 310 -0.48 4.69 -39.34
C LEU A 310 0.95 5.22 -39.59
N GLU A 311 1.42 5.14 -40.83
CA GLU A 311 2.74 5.66 -41.19
C GLU A 311 2.83 7.18 -41.04
N GLY A 312 1.79 7.93 -41.42
CA GLY A 312 1.74 9.38 -41.24
C GLY A 312 1.89 9.77 -39.76
N TYR A 313 1.21 9.06 -38.86
CA TYR A 313 1.33 9.31 -37.43
C TYR A 313 2.69 8.88 -36.85
N ARG A 314 3.26 7.76 -37.33
CA ARG A 314 4.64 7.37 -37.01
C ARG A 314 5.64 8.46 -37.42
N GLN A 315 5.49 9.06 -38.61
CA GLN A 315 6.36 10.16 -39.04
C GLN A 315 6.13 11.42 -38.20
N ALA A 316 4.88 11.81 -37.95
CA ALA A 316 4.57 12.95 -37.09
C ALA A 316 5.16 12.78 -35.68
N ARG A 317 5.15 11.57 -35.12
CA ARG A 317 5.81 11.27 -33.83
C ARG A 317 7.32 11.46 -33.88
N LYS A 318 7.99 11.25 -35.01
CA LYS A 318 9.44 11.53 -35.15
C LYS A 318 9.73 13.03 -35.13
N GLU A 319 8.79 13.87 -35.58
CA GLU A 319 8.89 15.33 -35.50
C GLU A 319 8.68 15.87 -34.08
N PHE A 320 8.17 15.05 -33.16
CA PHE A 320 8.22 15.30 -31.72
C PHE A 320 9.45 14.59 -31.13
N PRO A 321 10.63 15.24 -31.09
CA PRO A 321 11.84 14.62 -30.57
C PRO A 321 11.68 14.35 -29.07
N GLY A 322 11.29 13.14 -28.74
CA GLY A 322 11.11 12.72 -27.36
C GLY A 322 10.98 11.21 -27.26
N ARG A 323 11.99 10.58 -26.67
CA ARG A 323 11.90 9.18 -26.23
C ARG A 323 10.79 9.09 -25.19
N THR A 324 9.93 8.07 -25.28
CA THR A 324 8.99 7.76 -24.20
C THR A 324 9.77 7.41 -22.94
N VAL A 325 9.14 7.45 -21.77
CA VAL A 325 9.79 7.00 -20.51
C VAL A 325 10.30 5.56 -20.67
N TYR A 326 9.53 4.69 -21.34
CA TYR A 326 9.94 3.31 -21.61
C TYR A 326 11.14 3.20 -22.56
N ASP A 327 11.16 3.98 -23.65
CA ASP A 327 12.33 4.01 -24.56
C ASP A 327 13.58 4.46 -23.81
N ARG A 328 13.46 5.49 -22.96
CA ARG A 328 14.57 5.94 -22.12
C ARG A 328 15.04 4.83 -21.18
N VAL A 329 14.12 4.11 -20.53
CA VAL A 329 14.45 3.00 -19.62
C VAL A 329 15.18 1.87 -20.34
N LEU A 330 14.80 1.52 -21.58
CA LEU A 330 15.46 0.47 -22.35
C LEU A 330 16.81 0.90 -22.94
N ASP A 331 16.96 2.19 -23.27
CA ASP A 331 18.22 2.77 -23.75
C ASP A 331 19.21 3.07 -22.62
N GLU A 332 18.76 3.12 -21.37
CA GLU A 332 19.65 3.27 -20.23
C GLU A 332 20.58 2.04 -20.15
N PRO A 333 21.91 2.23 -20.13
CA PRO A 333 22.81 1.10 -19.92
C PRO A 333 22.54 0.44 -18.58
N GLU A 334 22.90 -0.83 -18.47
CA GLU A 334 22.79 -1.58 -17.21
C GLU A 334 23.36 -0.75 -16.06
N GLN A 335 22.53 -0.54 -15.04
CA GLN A 335 22.87 0.36 -13.96
C GLN A 335 23.75 -0.34 -12.94
N THR A 336 24.83 0.33 -12.53
CA THR A 336 25.55 -0.09 -11.32
C THR A 336 24.73 0.31 -10.09
N TRP A 337 24.90 -0.43 -8.99
CA TRP A 337 24.23 -0.09 -7.73
C TRP A 337 24.54 1.36 -7.31
N HIS A 338 25.79 1.80 -7.39
CA HIS A 338 26.18 3.17 -7.07
C HIS A 338 25.48 4.23 -7.91
N ARG A 339 25.35 4.02 -9.23
CA ARG A 339 24.65 4.97 -10.11
C ARG A 339 23.17 5.03 -9.76
N SER A 340 22.52 3.87 -9.65
CA SER A 340 21.12 3.79 -9.22
C SER A 340 20.87 4.43 -7.86
N TRP A 341 21.74 4.18 -6.89
CA TRP A 341 21.62 4.72 -5.53
C TRP A 341 21.74 6.24 -5.49
N ASN A 342 22.65 6.80 -6.31
CA ASN A 342 22.87 8.25 -6.43
C ASN A 342 21.81 8.95 -7.27
N ASP A 343 21.16 8.24 -8.21
CA ASP A 343 20.06 8.76 -9.02
C ASP A 343 18.71 8.77 -8.26
N MET A 344 18.64 8.12 -7.09
CA MET A 344 17.45 8.22 -6.24
C MET A 344 17.29 9.63 -5.64
N PRO A 345 16.05 10.13 -5.47
CA PRO A 345 15.79 11.37 -4.76
C PRO A 345 16.43 11.39 -3.36
N LEU A 346 16.79 12.58 -2.88
CA LEU A 346 17.35 12.77 -1.53
C LEU A 346 16.48 12.07 -0.49
N LYS A 347 17.04 11.03 0.14
CA LYS A 347 16.37 10.23 1.16
C LYS A 347 16.40 11.00 2.47
N ARG A 348 15.23 11.33 3.02
CA ARG A 348 15.15 11.81 4.40
C ARG A 348 15.47 10.65 5.34
N PRO A 349 16.45 10.77 6.25
CA PRO A 349 16.77 9.68 7.15
C PRO A 349 15.57 9.36 8.05
N LEU A 350 15.18 8.09 8.06
CA LEU A 350 14.12 7.58 8.93
C LEU A 350 14.68 7.33 10.33
N TYR A 351 13.83 7.29 11.35
CA TYR A 351 14.26 6.79 12.65
C TYR A 351 14.80 5.36 12.56
N PHE A 352 15.74 5.02 13.45
CA PHE A 352 16.22 3.65 13.60
C PHE A 352 15.52 2.97 14.77
N VAL A 353 15.19 1.70 14.59
CA VAL A 353 14.59 0.87 15.63
C VAL A 353 15.69 0.17 16.41
N HIS A 354 15.72 0.39 17.71
CA HIS A 354 16.50 -0.36 18.68
C HIS A 354 15.57 -1.36 19.36
N GLY A 355 15.83 -2.66 19.22
CA GLY A 355 14.99 -3.73 19.77
C GLY A 355 15.76 -5.03 19.97
N LEU A 356 15.20 -5.94 20.76
CA LEU A 356 15.68 -7.32 20.96
C LEU A 356 14.67 -8.31 20.37
N PRO A 357 15.07 -9.54 20.00
CA PRO A 357 14.17 -10.53 19.42
C PRO A 357 12.94 -10.79 20.28
N GLY A 358 11.77 -10.49 19.72
CA GLY A 358 10.46 -10.68 20.33
C GLY A 358 10.15 -9.88 21.59
N ASN A 359 10.91 -8.82 21.88
CA ASN A 359 10.69 -7.92 23.00
C ASN A 359 9.93 -6.67 22.56
N ARG A 360 8.94 -6.21 23.36
CA ARG A 360 8.15 -5.01 23.04
C ARG A 360 8.78 -3.70 23.51
N ASN A 361 9.80 -3.74 24.37
CA ASN A 361 10.50 -2.57 24.90
C ASN A 361 11.55 -2.05 23.89
N ALA A 362 11.10 -1.74 22.68
CA ALA A 362 11.91 -1.12 21.63
C ALA A 362 11.98 0.41 21.76
N MET A 363 12.98 1.04 21.17
CA MET A 363 13.17 2.49 21.15
C MET A 363 13.42 3.01 19.74
N HIS A 364 12.96 4.22 19.44
CA HIS A 364 13.32 4.95 18.24
C HIS A 364 14.57 5.78 18.51
N GLN A 365 15.47 5.88 17.54
CA GLN A 365 16.44 6.97 17.47
C GLN A 365 16.20 7.79 16.21
N LEU A 366 15.92 9.07 16.39
CA LEU A 366 15.71 10.06 15.34
C LEU A 366 17.04 10.48 14.69
N PRO A 367 17.01 11.06 13.47
CA PRO A 367 18.21 11.58 12.81
C PRO A 367 18.95 12.67 13.61
N ASN A 368 18.24 13.46 14.41
CA ASN A 368 18.82 14.46 15.32
C ASN A 368 19.38 13.85 16.64
N GLY A 369 19.47 12.51 16.71
CA GLY A 369 20.01 11.77 17.86
C GLY A 369 19.06 11.61 19.04
N GLY A 370 17.91 12.30 19.04
CA GLY A 370 16.88 12.15 20.06
C GLY A 370 16.23 10.77 20.04
N LEU A 371 15.71 10.34 21.20
CA LEU A 371 15.07 9.04 21.37
C LEU A 371 13.57 9.17 21.56
N ARG A 372 12.83 8.12 21.19
CA ARG A 372 11.45 7.91 21.61
C ARG A 372 11.29 6.52 22.20
N ILE A 373 10.91 6.47 23.47
CA ILE A 373 10.66 5.24 24.21
C ILE A 373 9.16 4.95 24.13
N THR A 374 8.81 3.75 23.68
CA THR A 374 7.40 3.41 23.49
C THR A 374 6.70 3.01 24.79
N GLY A 375 5.49 3.53 24.96
CA GLY A 375 4.49 3.13 25.95
C GLY A 375 3.10 3.07 25.31
N ARG A 376 3.03 2.80 23.99
CA ARG A 376 1.78 2.81 23.23
C ARG A 376 0.76 1.83 23.81
N HIS A 377 -0.43 2.33 24.11
CA HIS A 377 -1.44 1.56 24.84
C HIS A 377 -1.77 0.23 24.17
N LYS A 378 -1.85 0.20 22.84
CA LYS A 378 -2.13 -1.03 22.08
C LYS A 378 -1.12 -2.17 22.28
N TRP A 379 0.13 -1.88 22.65
CA TRP A 379 1.17 -2.90 22.85
C TRP A 379 1.38 -3.25 24.32
N PHE A 380 1.03 -2.34 25.23
CA PHE A 380 1.30 -2.47 26.66
C PHE A 380 0.05 -2.76 27.50
N ASN A 381 -1.17 -2.56 26.98
CA ASN A 381 -2.41 -2.82 27.73
C ASN A 381 -2.91 -4.26 27.62
N ALA A 382 -2.46 -5.03 26.63
CA ALA A 382 -2.92 -6.39 26.38
C ALA A 382 -1.75 -7.24 25.81
N PRO A 383 -0.99 -7.97 26.66
CA PRO A 383 -1.12 -8.05 28.12
C PRO A 383 -0.42 -6.90 28.85
N LYS A 384 -0.92 -6.49 30.02
CA LYS A 384 -0.15 -5.67 30.97
C LYS A 384 0.91 -6.51 31.66
N SER A 385 2.02 -5.91 32.07
CA SER A 385 3.00 -6.57 32.94
C SER A 385 3.54 -5.63 34.01
N PRO A 386 3.75 -6.14 35.25
CA PRO A 386 4.42 -5.38 36.31
C PRO A 386 5.91 -5.16 36.03
N LYS A 387 6.52 -5.94 35.12
CA LYS A 387 7.93 -5.76 34.76
C LYS A 387 8.16 -4.52 33.90
N ASP A 388 7.19 -4.12 33.07
CA ASP A 388 7.33 -2.98 32.17
C ASP A 388 6.15 -2.01 32.14
N THR A 389 4.93 -2.44 31.82
CA THR A 389 3.74 -1.57 31.65
C THR A 389 3.53 -0.69 32.87
N ASP A 390 3.52 -1.28 34.06
CA ASP A 390 3.26 -0.56 35.32
C ASP A 390 4.39 0.42 35.68
N ARG A 391 5.54 0.28 35.01
CA ARG A 391 6.77 1.06 35.23
C ARG A 391 6.97 2.15 34.14
N LYS A 392 6.03 2.31 33.20
CA LYS A 392 6.00 3.42 32.22
C LYS A 392 5.46 4.70 32.89
N LEU A 393 6.19 5.24 33.86
CA LEU A 393 5.75 6.37 34.69
C LEU A 393 5.93 7.74 33.98
N TRP A 394 5.23 7.94 32.88
CA TRP A 394 5.06 9.22 32.18
C TRP A 394 3.67 9.28 31.54
N GLU A 395 3.16 10.48 31.31
CA GLU A 395 1.90 10.65 30.57
C GLU A 395 2.14 10.56 29.07
N GLY A 396 1.20 9.94 28.33
CA GLY A 396 1.25 9.81 26.88
C GLY A 396 1.85 8.49 26.37
N GLU A 397 1.73 8.24 25.07
CA GLU A 397 2.12 6.97 24.46
C GLU A 397 3.63 6.83 24.20
N LEU A 398 4.39 7.93 24.27
CA LEU A 398 5.82 7.99 23.99
C LEU A 398 6.50 8.90 25.01
N LEU A 399 7.69 8.51 25.47
CA LEU A 399 8.61 9.41 26.17
C LEU A 399 9.72 9.82 25.22
N HIS A 400 9.85 11.12 24.97
CA HIS A 400 10.89 11.69 24.15
C HIS A 400 12.09 12.03 25.04
N VAL A 401 13.30 11.72 24.58
CA VAL A 401 14.56 12.10 25.24
C VAL A 401 15.40 12.89 24.24
N GLY A 402 15.78 14.11 24.60
CA GLY A 402 16.64 14.99 23.80
C GLY A 402 18.06 15.07 24.36
N PHE A 403 19.03 15.28 23.46
CA PHE A 403 20.44 15.50 23.81
C PHE A 403 20.98 16.87 23.34
N GLY A 404 20.16 17.68 22.65
CA GLY A 404 20.57 18.99 22.14
C GLY A 404 21.56 18.94 20.97
N LEU A 405 21.65 17.81 20.27
CA LEU A 405 22.49 17.66 19.08
C LEU A 405 21.92 18.45 17.89
N PRO A 406 22.70 18.74 16.84
CA PRO A 406 22.25 19.52 15.68
C PRO A 406 20.95 18.97 15.05
N GLN A 407 20.05 19.89 14.68
CA GLN A 407 18.62 19.58 14.42
C GLN A 407 18.26 19.44 12.94
N GLY A 408 19.20 19.61 11.99
CA GLY A 408 18.90 19.45 10.57
C GLY A 408 18.73 17.98 10.17
N ASP A 409 17.58 17.62 9.61
CA ASP A 409 17.28 16.25 9.13
C ASP A 409 18.34 15.70 8.16
N PHE A 410 19.06 16.56 7.44
CA PHE A 410 20.12 16.18 6.50
C PHE A 410 21.55 16.39 7.02
N GLU A 411 21.71 16.99 8.20
CA GLU A 411 23.04 17.26 8.78
C GLU A 411 23.65 15.99 9.38
N ALA A 412 22.81 15.02 9.74
CA ALA A 412 23.21 13.76 10.33
C ALA A 412 23.67 12.77 9.25
N LYS A 413 24.88 12.22 9.42
CA LYS A 413 25.32 11.01 8.71
C LYS A 413 25.27 9.81 9.64
N ARG A 414 25.00 8.62 9.08
CA ARG A 414 24.67 7.42 9.85
C ARG A 414 25.24 6.16 9.23
N ASP A 415 25.76 5.27 10.07
CA ASP A 415 26.19 3.93 9.68
C ASP A 415 25.90 2.91 10.79
N LEU A 416 25.80 1.65 10.38
CA LEU A 416 25.80 0.51 11.28
C LEU A 416 27.21 -0.06 11.35
N LYS A 417 27.61 -0.53 12.53
CA LYS A 417 28.88 -1.22 12.69
C LYS A 417 28.93 -2.44 11.75
N GLU A 418 29.98 -2.52 10.94
CA GLU A 418 30.14 -3.58 9.92
C GLU A 418 28.95 -3.66 8.94
N GLY A 419 28.23 -2.56 8.73
CA GLY A 419 27.12 -2.47 7.77
C GLY A 419 25.78 -3.04 8.27
N TYR A 420 25.78 -3.96 9.24
CA TYR A 420 24.55 -4.64 9.68
C TYR A 420 24.37 -4.80 11.20
N LEU A 421 25.42 -4.67 12.01
CA LEU A 421 25.31 -4.85 13.46
C LEU A 421 24.63 -3.63 14.09
N PRO A 422 23.75 -3.82 15.10
CA PRO A 422 22.90 -2.74 15.61
C PRO A 422 23.60 -1.81 16.61
N LEU A 423 24.89 -1.56 16.40
CA LEU A 423 25.58 -0.41 16.94
C LEU A 423 25.46 0.70 15.91
N LEU A 424 24.50 1.59 16.12
CA LEU A 424 24.25 2.73 15.23
C LEU A 424 25.15 3.90 15.64
N ARG A 425 25.95 4.37 14.68
CA ARG A 425 26.70 5.62 14.76
C ARG A 425 25.94 6.71 14.01
N THR A 426 25.73 7.83 14.66
CA THR A 426 25.19 9.05 14.05
C THR A 426 26.16 10.19 14.35
N TRP A 427 26.47 11.05 13.38
CA TRP A 427 27.38 12.17 13.61
C TRP A 427 26.99 13.44 12.87
N TRP A 428 27.45 14.56 13.45
CA TRP A 428 27.17 15.93 13.02
C TRP A 428 28.43 16.80 13.14
N GLN A 429 28.44 17.91 12.41
CA GLN A 429 29.43 18.97 12.56
C GLN A 429 28.72 20.25 12.97
N ASP A 430 29.14 20.88 14.06
CA ASP A 430 28.64 22.18 14.51
C ASP A 430 29.82 23.11 14.83
N GLY A 431 30.05 24.08 13.95
CA GLY A 431 31.26 24.90 13.97
C GLY A 431 32.52 24.03 13.99
N ASP A 432 33.38 24.25 14.98
CA ASP A 432 34.63 23.49 15.17
C ASP A 432 34.44 22.16 15.92
N VAL A 433 33.24 21.86 16.44
CA VAL A 433 32.99 20.66 17.23
C VAL A 433 32.28 19.58 16.41
N HIS A 434 32.92 18.43 16.31
CA HIS A 434 32.34 17.21 15.76
C HIS A 434 31.66 16.40 16.85
N TYR A 435 30.39 16.06 16.66
CA TYR A 435 29.60 15.24 17.57
C TYR A 435 29.38 13.86 16.95
N GLU A 436 29.67 12.80 17.71
CA GLU A 436 29.41 11.42 17.33
C GLU A 436 28.60 10.73 18.44
N GLN A 437 27.40 10.26 18.11
CA GLN A 437 26.55 9.46 18.98
C GLN A 437 26.57 7.99 18.53
N CYS A 438 27.09 7.10 19.38
CA CYS A 438 26.96 5.66 19.21
C CYS A 438 25.89 5.10 20.16
N THR A 439 25.03 4.22 19.65
CA THR A 439 23.90 3.65 20.42
C THR A 439 23.74 2.16 20.18
N ILE A 440 23.40 1.43 21.24
CA ILE A 440 23.09 0.00 21.16
C ILE A 440 22.15 -0.39 22.32
N LEU A 441 21.17 -1.25 22.03
CA LEU A 441 20.18 -1.71 23.00
C LEU A 441 20.60 -3.02 23.66
N ASP A 442 20.48 -3.06 24.98
CA ASP A 442 20.68 -4.25 25.79
C ASP A 442 19.41 -4.56 26.58
N LYS A 443 19.34 -5.77 27.13
CA LYS A 443 18.39 -6.07 28.20
C LYS A 443 18.86 -5.37 29.48
N LEU A 444 17.95 -4.91 30.33
CA LEU A 444 18.31 -4.15 31.52
C LEU A 444 19.30 -4.90 32.43
N ASP A 445 19.11 -6.21 32.62
CA ASP A 445 19.99 -7.09 33.40
C ASP A 445 21.23 -7.60 32.63
N GLY A 446 21.32 -7.35 31.31
CA GLY A 446 22.40 -7.81 30.44
C GLY A 446 22.34 -9.28 30.01
N ASN A 447 21.33 -10.05 30.44
CA ASN A 447 21.22 -11.46 30.07
C ASN A 447 20.44 -11.65 28.76
N LEU A 448 21.17 -11.82 27.65
CA LEU A 448 20.59 -11.99 26.31
C LEU A 448 20.26 -13.46 25.96
N GLU A 449 20.57 -14.43 26.82
CA GLU A 449 20.23 -15.85 26.59
C GLU A 449 18.72 -16.06 26.55
N THR A 450 18.01 -15.33 27.41
CA THR A 450 16.54 -15.33 27.49
C THR A 450 16.02 -13.91 27.47
N VAL A 451 15.24 -13.59 26.44
CA VAL A 451 14.53 -12.31 26.29
C VAL A 451 13.03 -12.60 26.25
N ALA A 452 12.28 -12.17 27.25
CA ALA A 452 10.82 -12.22 27.26
C ALA A 452 10.21 -11.00 26.55
N LEU A 453 8.90 -11.07 26.26
CA LEU A 453 8.16 -9.96 25.68
C LEU A 453 8.33 -8.67 26.50
N ASP A 454 8.15 -8.79 27.81
CA ASP A 454 8.00 -7.71 28.78
C ASP A 454 9.28 -7.37 29.54
N ASP A 455 10.41 -7.98 29.17
CA ASP A 455 11.68 -7.69 29.81
C ASP A 455 12.09 -6.22 29.54
N PRO A 456 12.44 -5.45 30.59
CA PRO A 456 12.95 -4.11 30.43
C PRO A 456 14.26 -4.07 29.66
N THR A 457 14.46 -3.01 28.87
CA THR A 457 15.67 -2.79 28.08
C THR A 457 16.33 -1.49 28.49
N VAL A 458 17.58 -1.32 28.07
CA VAL A 458 18.33 -0.07 28.23
C VAL A 458 19.05 0.24 26.92
N LEU A 459 18.94 1.49 26.48
CA LEU A 459 19.78 2.00 25.41
C LEU A 459 21.05 2.61 26.00
N LEU A 460 22.18 2.03 25.62
CA LEU A 460 23.50 2.58 25.94
C LEU A 460 23.84 3.61 24.88
N VAL A 461 24.19 4.82 25.30
CA VAL A 461 24.52 5.94 24.43
C VAL A 461 25.91 6.44 24.80
N ARG A 462 26.80 6.58 23.81
CA ARG A 462 28.07 7.30 23.93
C ARG A 462 28.01 8.51 23.00
N ILE A 463 28.14 9.70 23.56
CA ILE A 463 28.30 10.94 22.80
C ILE A 463 29.75 11.36 22.93
N ARG A 464 30.49 11.29 21.82
CA ARG A 464 31.87 11.75 21.70
C ARG A 464 31.87 13.11 21.03
N MET A 465 32.53 14.08 21.66
CA MET A 465 32.70 15.43 21.14
C MET A 465 34.18 15.67 20.90
N VAL A 466 34.54 16.14 19.70
CA VAL A 466 35.92 16.40 19.30
C VAL A 466 36.02 17.80 18.74
N ASN A 467 36.91 18.62 19.28
CA ASN A 467 37.29 19.86 18.60
C ASN A 467 38.17 19.52 17.39
N THR A 468 37.66 19.80 16.20
CA THR A 468 38.30 19.53 14.91
C THR A 468 39.18 20.67 14.40
N SER A 469 39.18 21.82 15.09
CA SER A 469 40.08 22.92 14.79
C SER A 469 41.54 22.56 15.13
N ARG A 470 42.46 23.17 14.37
CA ARG A 470 43.91 22.98 14.54
C ARG A 470 44.50 23.93 15.59
N ASP A 471 43.88 25.08 15.78
CA ASP A 471 44.43 26.22 16.51
C ASP A 471 43.41 26.94 17.40
N ALA A 472 42.10 26.81 17.15
CA ALA A 472 41.06 27.40 17.98
C ALA A 472 40.51 26.42 19.03
N GLY A 473 40.15 26.94 20.20
CA GLY A 473 39.30 26.23 21.16
C GLY A 473 37.85 26.18 20.69
N GLY A 474 37.08 25.21 21.18
CA GLY A 474 35.66 25.07 20.88
C GLY A 474 34.88 24.59 22.09
N THR A 475 33.61 24.96 22.19
CA THR A 475 32.75 24.57 23.31
C THR A 475 31.81 23.44 22.91
N ALA A 476 31.99 22.26 23.49
CA ALA A 476 31.01 21.17 23.38
C ALA A 476 29.80 21.46 24.27
N ARG A 477 28.58 21.25 23.76
CA ARG A 477 27.33 21.47 24.50
C ARG A 477 26.36 20.32 24.26
N LEU A 478 25.71 19.88 25.33
CA LEU A 478 24.59 18.94 25.30
C LEU A 478 23.43 19.55 26.10
N LEU A 479 22.21 19.33 25.62
CA LEU A 479 20.99 19.77 26.28
C LEU A 479 20.06 18.58 26.50
N PHE A 480 19.98 18.11 27.73
CA PHE A 480 19.15 16.99 28.11
C PHE A 480 17.73 17.45 28.39
N SER A 481 16.76 16.80 27.74
CA SER A 481 15.33 17.07 27.93
C SER A 481 14.51 15.79 27.91
N THR A 482 13.37 15.80 28.60
CA THR A 482 12.36 14.75 28.46
C THR A 482 10.97 15.34 28.26
N THR A 483 10.18 14.69 27.40
CA THR A 483 8.81 15.13 27.07
C THR A 483 7.92 13.91 26.94
N GLY A 484 6.89 13.81 27.79
CA GLY A 484 5.79 12.85 27.61
C GLY A 484 4.66 13.50 26.81
N LYS A 485 3.46 13.54 27.38
CA LYS A 485 2.36 14.39 26.90
C LYS A 485 2.73 15.88 26.96
N ASN A 486 3.45 16.28 27.99
CA ASN A 486 3.97 17.62 28.20
C ASN A 486 5.50 17.55 28.47
N PRO A 487 6.25 18.65 28.25
CA PRO A 487 7.65 18.74 28.65
C PRO A 487 7.80 18.53 30.16
N GLU A 488 8.84 17.79 30.57
CA GLU A 488 9.18 17.57 31.98
C GLU A 488 10.35 18.46 32.38
N THR A 489 10.31 18.98 33.61
CA THR A 489 11.47 19.68 34.19
C THR A 489 12.46 18.67 34.72
N LEU A 490 13.64 18.59 34.09
CA LEU A 490 14.74 17.75 34.53
C LEU A 490 15.60 18.43 35.59
N THR A 491 16.08 17.64 36.56
CA THR A 491 17.14 18.02 37.50
C THR A 491 18.22 16.94 37.54
N LEU A 492 19.48 17.37 37.70
CA LEU A 492 20.63 16.48 37.81
C LEU A 492 21.05 16.33 39.28
N LYS A 493 21.18 15.08 39.75
CA LYS A 493 21.68 14.74 41.10
C LYS A 493 22.79 13.70 40.98
N GLY A 494 24.04 14.11 41.15
CA GLY A 494 25.19 13.30 40.74
C GLY A 494 25.11 13.02 39.23
N ASP A 495 25.19 11.77 38.83
CA ASP A 495 25.06 11.34 37.43
C ASP A 495 23.61 10.98 37.04
N ARG A 496 22.61 11.32 37.86
CA ARG A 496 21.22 10.88 37.68
C ARG A 496 20.32 12.03 37.25
N LEU A 497 19.62 11.88 36.14
CA LEU A 497 18.59 12.81 35.71
C LEU A 497 17.21 12.37 36.20
N PHE A 498 16.53 13.28 36.88
CA PHE A 498 15.18 13.10 37.40
C PHE A 498 14.23 14.08 36.72
N ALA A 499 13.05 13.61 36.33
CA ALA A 499 11.92 14.47 35.97
C ALA A 499 11.13 14.84 37.21
N LYS A 500 10.78 16.12 37.35
CA LYS A 500 9.86 16.61 38.38
C LYS A 500 8.41 16.51 37.91
N ASP A 501 7.55 16.03 38.81
CA ASP A 501 6.10 16.00 38.67
C ASP A 501 5.45 16.47 39.99
N GLY A 502 5.17 17.77 40.06
CA GLY A 502 4.86 18.43 41.34
C GLY A 502 6.01 18.24 42.33
N GLU A 503 5.69 17.64 43.50
CA GLU A 503 6.66 17.32 44.56
C GLU A 503 7.39 15.98 44.34
N LYS A 504 6.97 15.16 43.37
CA LYS A 504 7.57 13.85 43.12
C LYS A 504 8.68 13.95 42.09
N GLU A 505 9.72 13.14 42.27
CA GLU A 505 10.79 12.97 41.30
C GLU A 505 10.76 11.56 40.72
N ARG A 506 11.00 11.45 39.41
CA ARG A 506 11.07 10.19 38.68
C ARG A 506 12.41 10.06 37.99
N PHE A 507 13.11 8.96 38.23
CA PHE A 507 14.35 8.68 37.50
C PHE A 507 14.09 8.58 35.99
N ARG A 508 14.96 9.17 35.17
CA ARG A 508 14.86 9.10 33.71
C ARG A 508 16.02 8.33 33.11
N PHE A 509 17.25 8.78 33.35
CA PHE A 509 18.45 8.10 32.84
C PHE A 509 19.70 8.59 33.58
N LEU A 510 20.80 7.86 33.37
CA LEU A 510 22.13 8.31 33.81
C LEU A 510 22.76 9.23 32.76
N MET A 511 23.47 10.26 33.20
CA MET A 511 24.36 11.10 32.42
C MET A 511 25.73 11.11 33.10
N ILE A 512 26.69 10.40 32.52
CA ILE A 512 28.01 10.16 33.11
C ILE A 512 29.04 10.95 32.30
N GLY A 513 29.40 12.14 32.81
CA GLY A 513 30.38 13.04 32.20
C GLY A 513 31.83 12.84 32.67
N GLY A 514 32.09 11.84 33.53
CA GLY A 514 33.43 11.56 34.07
C GLY A 514 33.98 12.64 34.99
N GLY A 515 33.10 13.42 35.64
CA GLY A 515 33.48 14.54 36.51
C GLY A 515 34.04 15.77 35.76
N LYS A 516 33.93 15.82 34.43
CA LYS A 516 34.35 16.95 33.60
C LYS A 516 33.17 17.72 33.03
N GLY A 517 33.44 18.95 32.61
CA GLY A 517 32.43 19.90 32.13
C GLY A 517 31.66 20.57 33.26
N THR A 518 30.75 21.46 32.87
CA THR A 518 29.89 22.22 33.77
C THR A 518 28.44 21.91 33.44
N THR A 519 27.63 21.70 34.47
CA THR A 519 26.20 21.45 34.33
C THR A 519 25.39 22.60 34.89
N SER A 520 24.33 23.02 34.21
CA SER A 520 23.43 24.06 34.68
C SER A 520 21.98 23.78 34.28
N GLN A 521 21.03 24.32 35.02
CA GLN A 521 19.63 24.33 34.61
C GLN A 521 19.43 25.32 33.45
N GLU A 522 18.68 24.93 32.43
CA GLU A 522 18.27 25.80 31.32
C GLU A 522 16.78 25.58 31.03
N GLY A 523 15.92 26.41 31.65
CA GLY A 523 14.48 26.19 31.65
C GLY A 523 14.13 24.80 32.22
N PRO A 524 13.33 23.98 31.52
CA PRO A 524 13.02 22.61 31.95
C PRO A 524 14.16 21.62 31.66
N CYS A 525 15.25 22.04 31.00
CA CYS A 525 16.33 21.16 30.55
C CYS A 525 17.55 21.24 31.47
N VAL A 526 18.43 20.24 31.37
CA VAL A 526 19.76 20.26 31.98
C VAL A 526 20.79 20.42 30.87
N ARG A 527 21.58 21.49 30.93
CA ARG A 527 22.71 21.72 30.03
C ARG A 527 23.98 21.11 30.61
N TRP A 528 24.78 20.47 29.78
CA TRP A 528 26.18 20.14 30.04
C TRP A 528 27.06 20.85 29.00
N ALA A 529 28.17 21.45 29.42
CA ALA A 529 29.12 22.06 28.50
C ALA A 529 30.57 21.93 28.96
N MET A 530 31.49 21.84 28.00
CA MET A 530 32.92 21.74 28.25
C MET A 530 33.70 22.47 27.16
N GLU A 531 34.69 23.26 27.58
CA GLU A 531 35.69 23.80 26.65
C GLU A 531 36.66 22.70 26.22
N LEU A 532 36.91 22.63 24.92
CA LEU A 532 37.82 21.69 24.27
C LEU A 532 38.91 22.48 23.54
N GLY A 533 40.17 22.26 23.90
CA GLY A 533 41.31 22.76 23.14
C GLY A 533 41.41 22.09 21.75
N PRO A 534 42.28 22.60 20.86
CA PRO A 534 42.47 22.02 19.52
C PRO A 534 42.76 20.50 19.58
N GLY A 535 42.01 19.72 18.80
CA GLY A 535 42.13 18.25 18.78
C GLY A 535 41.65 17.51 20.03
N GLN A 536 41.23 18.22 21.09
CA GLN A 536 40.75 17.60 22.31
C GLN A 536 39.42 16.91 22.10
N ALA A 537 39.25 15.74 22.72
CA ALA A 537 38.01 14.99 22.73
C ALA A 537 37.54 14.70 24.16
N HIS A 538 36.23 14.58 24.33
CA HIS A 538 35.60 14.09 25.56
C HIS A 538 34.37 13.24 25.23
N ASP A 539 34.09 12.25 26.08
CA ASP A 539 32.95 11.36 25.94
C ASP A 539 31.98 11.58 27.11
N VAL A 540 30.69 11.65 26.80
CA VAL A 540 29.58 11.62 27.77
C VAL A 540 28.77 10.35 27.50
N TYR A 541 28.48 9.58 28.54
CA TYR A 541 27.69 8.35 28.43
C TYR A 541 26.29 8.57 28.99
N CYS A 542 25.28 8.01 28.33
CA CYS A 542 23.91 7.97 28.85
C CYS A 542 23.37 6.55 28.87
N MET A 543 22.75 6.16 29.98
CA MET A 543 22.08 4.86 30.13
C MET A 543 20.59 5.09 30.24
N VAL A 544 19.85 4.89 29.15
CA VAL A 544 18.44 5.26 29.02
C VAL A 544 17.56 4.00 29.13
N PRO A 545 16.94 3.70 30.29
CA PRO A 545 16.06 2.55 30.44
C PRO A 545 14.73 2.74 29.68
N SER A 546 14.11 1.63 29.27
CA SER A 546 12.79 1.64 28.64
C SER A 546 11.63 1.92 29.60
N ILE A 547 11.92 1.97 30.90
CA ILE A 547 10.97 2.09 32.00
C ILE A 547 11.52 3.07 33.06
N THR A 548 10.67 3.55 33.95
CA THR A 548 11.11 4.34 35.11
C THR A 548 11.60 3.39 36.20
N LEU A 549 12.89 3.47 36.53
CA LEU A 549 13.47 2.71 37.64
C LEU A 549 13.11 3.39 38.97
N THR A 550 12.71 2.60 39.95
CA THR A 550 12.36 3.06 41.30
C THR A 550 13.15 2.34 42.39
N ASP A 551 13.79 1.22 42.05
CA ASP A 551 14.70 0.49 42.93
C ASP A 551 16.12 1.04 42.80
N GLU A 552 16.70 1.41 43.95
CA GLU A 552 18.07 1.89 44.04
C GLU A 552 19.09 0.83 43.61
N ALA A 553 18.81 -0.46 43.82
CA ALA A 553 19.68 -1.56 43.38
C ALA A 553 19.75 -1.65 41.85
N GLU A 554 18.61 -1.47 41.16
CA GLU A 554 18.57 -1.42 39.69
C GLU A 554 19.34 -0.20 39.16
N ILE A 555 19.16 0.97 39.77
CA ILE A 555 19.88 2.21 39.38
C ILE A 555 21.39 2.04 39.61
N ALA A 556 21.79 1.43 40.74
CA ALA A 556 23.19 1.16 41.03
C ALA A 556 23.81 0.12 40.07
N ALA A 557 23.04 -0.89 39.63
CA ALA A 557 23.46 -1.84 38.61
C ALA A 557 23.60 -1.18 37.24
N LEU A 558 22.68 -0.28 36.88
CA LEU A 558 22.74 0.52 35.66
C LEU A 558 24.02 1.35 35.59
N ASN A 559 24.45 1.92 36.71
CA ASN A 559 25.68 2.72 36.81
C ASN A 559 26.99 1.91 36.63
N LYS A 560 26.92 0.57 36.72
CA LYS A 560 28.07 -0.32 36.51
C LYS A 560 28.22 -0.77 35.06
N LYS A 561 27.26 -0.47 34.18
CA LYS A 561 27.34 -0.84 32.76
C LYS A 561 28.51 -0.15 32.08
N SER A 562 29.14 -0.86 31.13
CA SER A 562 30.30 -0.37 30.38
C SER A 562 29.95 -0.38 28.91
N PHE A 563 29.89 0.80 28.29
CA PHE A 563 29.50 0.93 26.89
C PHE A 563 30.33 0.01 25.98
N ASP A 564 31.65 -0.04 26.15
CA ASP A 564 32.53 -0.82 25.28
C ASP A 564 32.37 -2.33 25.51
N ALA A 565 32.33 -2.78 26.76
CA ALA A 565 32.18 -4.20 27.08
C ALA A 565 30.80 -4.74 26.70
N ASP A 566 29.74 -3.99 27.03
CA ASP A 566 28.37 -4.35 26.70
C ASP A 566 28.12 -4.29 25.19
N SER A 567 28.61 -3.25 24.50
CA SER A 567 28.52 -3.15 23.04
C SER A 567 29.20 -4.33 22.33
N LYS A 568 30.34 -4.81 22.84
CA LYS A 568 30.99 -6.00 22.31
C LYS A 568 30.11 -7.24 22.47
N ARG A 569 29.61 -7.52 23.68
CA ARG A 569 28.72 -8.66 23.98
C ARG A 569 27.45 -8.65 23.11
N ILE A 570 26.79 -7.49 22.99
CA ILE A 570 25.55 -7.37 22.22
C ILE A 570 25.81 -7.58 20.72
N ARG A 571 26.93 -7.08 20.19
CA ARG A 571 27.33 -7.34 18.79
C ARG A 571 27.63 -8.81 18.53
N GLU A 572 28.28 -9.49 19.46
CA GLU A 572 28.54 -10.93 19.39
C GLU A 572 27.23 -11.73 19.38
N TYR A 573 26.26 -11.36 20.22
CA TYR A 573 24.91 -11.92 20.21
C TYR A 573 24.23 -11.79 18.84
N TRP A 574 24.20 -10.58 18.27
CA TRP A 574 23.57 -10.35 16.96
C TRP A 574 24.32 -11.03 15.81
N ARG A 575 25.65 -11.10 15.89
CA ARG A 575 26.46 -11.85 14.92
C ARG A 575 26.11 -13.33 14.95
N ALA A 576 26.02 -13.92 16.14
CA ALA A 576 25.63 -15.31 16.31
C ALA A 576 24.24 -15.58 15.73
N ILE A 577 23.24 -14.74 16.03
CA ILE A 577 21.88 -14.88 15.48
C ILE A 577 21.87 -14.81 13.95
N THR A 578 22.59 -13.84 13.38
CA THR A 578 22.64 -13.62 11.92
C THR A 578 23.33 -14.78 11.21
N ALA A 579 24.36 -15.37 11.83
CA ALA A 579 25.12 -16.48 11.26
C ALA A 579 24.35 -17.82 11.22
N ARG A 580 23.23 -17.96 11.96
CA ARG A 580 22.41 -19.19 11.97
C ARG A 580 21.65 -19.41 10.67
N GLY A 581 21.26 -18.32 9.99
CA GLY A 581 20.45 -18.38 8.78
C GLY A 581 21.28 -18.54 7.50
N THR A 582 20.59 -18.62 6.38
CA THR A 582 21.16 -18.53 5.03
C THR A 582 22.05 -17.30 4.91
N GLN A 583 23.26 -17.47 4.38
CA GLN A 583 24.19 -16.37 4.10
C GLN A 583 24.20 -16.04 2.61
N ILE A 584 24.23 -14.75 2.28
CA ILE A 584 24.34 -14.27 0.89
C ILE A 584 25.53 -13.31 0.79
N GLU A 585 26.44 -13.63 -0.12
CA GLU A 585 27.56 -12.78 -0.51
C GLU A 585 27.36 -12.35 -1.95
N THR A 586 27.42 -11.05 -2.20
CA THR A 586 27.35 -10.48 -3.54
C THR A 586 28.56 -9.59 -3.77
N PRO A 587 28.94 -9.29 -5.03
CA PRO A 587 29.99 -8.32 -5.30
C PRO A 587 29.71 -6.91 -4.76
N GLU A 588 28.46 -6.59 -4.42
CA GLU A 588 28.05 -5.33 -3.79
C GLU A 588 27.84 -5.52 -2.27
N PRO A 589 28.77 -5.05 -1.41
CA PRO A 589 28.67 -5.20 0.03
C PRO A 589 27.36 -4.66 0.61
N ALA A 590 26.81 -3.58 0.06
CA ALA A 590 25.56 -2.99 0.54
C ALA A 590 24.37 -3.96 0.46
N ILE A 591 24.34 -4.84 -0.54
CA ILE A 591 23.28 -5.87 -0.70
C ILE A 591 23.46 -6.96 0.35
N SER A 592 24.69 -7.42 0.58
CA SER A 592 25.00 -8.40 1.63
C SER A 592 24.69 -7.85 3.02
N ASP A 593 25.04 -6.59 3.30
CA ASP A 593 24.79 -5.93 4.57
C ASP A 593 23.30 -5.70 4.78
N PHE A 594 22.56 -5.28 3.74
CA PHE A 594 21.11 -5.16 3.79
C PHE A 594 20.45 -6.51 4.12
N TYR A 595 20.87 -7.58 3.45
CA TYR A 595 20.35 -8.91 3.70
C TYR A 595 20.61 -9.38 5.14
N LYS A 596 21.81 -9.12 5.69
CA LYS A 596 22.17 -9.40 7.09
C LYS A 596 21.43 -8.52 8.09
N ALA A 597 21.19 -7.25 7.77
CA ALA A 597 20.46 -6.33 8.64
C ALA A 597 18.96 -6.68 8.67
N HIS A 598 18.40 -7.19 7.58
CA HIS A 598 16.97 -7.45 7.45
C HIS A 598 16.45 -8.47 8.47
N VAL A 599 17.18 -9.56 8.71
CA VAL A 599 16.73 -10.59 9.66
C VAL A 599 16.54 -10.05 11.07
N ARG A 600 17.39 -9.11 11.50
CA ARG A 600 17.20 -8.42 12.79
C ARG A 600 15.84 -7.74 12.85
N HIS A 601 15.46 -7.03 11.79
CA HIS A 601 14.16 -6.34 11.74
C HIS A 601 12.99 -7.32 11.82
N LEU A 602 13.08 -8.48 11.16
CA LEU A 602 12.07 -9.54 11.30
C LEU A 602 11.98 -10.02 12.76
N LEU A 603 13.11 -10.37 13.37
CA LEU A 603 13.16 -10.92 14.74
C LEU A 603 12.70 -9.92 15.80
N VAL A 604 13.03 -8.63 15.65
CA VAL A 604 12.54 -7.56 16.54
C VAL A 604 11.01 -7.42 16.43
N ASN A 605 10.46 -7.62 15.24
CA ASN A 605 9.04 -7.48 14.97
C ASN A 605 8.20 -8.73 15.29
N CYS A 606 8.82 -9.90 15.46
CA CYS A 606 8.15 -11.13 15.89
C CYS A 606 8.00 -11.16 17.42
N TYR A 607 7.02 -10.42 17.95
CA TYR A 607 6.79 -10.28 19.40
C TYR A 607 6.46 -11.62 20.05
N LYS A 608 7.05 -11.91 21.21
CA LYS A 608 6.67 -13.10 21.99
C LYS A 608 5.30 -12.95 22.60
N GLU A 609 4.57 -14.04 22.75
CA GLU A 609 3.41 -14.09 23.62
C GLU A 609 3.87 -14.33 25.07
N ILE A 610 3.16 -13.73 26.05
CA ILE A 610 3.41 -14.03 27.46
C ILE A 610 2.93 -15.45 27.76
N ASP A 611 3.72 -16.22 28.52
CA ASP A 611 3.40 -17.58 28.96
C ASP A 611 3.27 -18.65 27.84
N SER A 612 3.79 -18.38 26.64
CA SER A 612 3.85 -19.35 25.54
C SER A 612 5.15 -19.26 24.73
N ASP A 613 5.39 -20.21 23.83
CA ASP A 613 6.51 -20.17 22.88
C ASP A 613 6.15 -19.48 21.55
N ARG A 614 4.93 -18.95 21.42
CA ARG A 614 4.43 -18.34 20.18
C ARG A 614 5.05 -16.96 19.92
N LEU A 615 5.09 -16.61 18.64
CA LEU A 615 5.51 -15.32 18.13
C LEU A 615 4.36 -14.67 17.35
N HIS A 616 4.28 -13.35 17.40
CA HIS A 616 3.34 -12.56 16.63
C HIS A 616 4.14 -11.71 15.65
N ALA A 617 4.09 -12.03 14.36
CA ALA A 617 4.80 -11.29 13.32
C ALA A 617 4.12 -9.92 13.07
N HIS A 618 4.56 -8.89 13.79
CA HIS A 618 4.05 -7.52 13.61
C HIS A 618 4.73 -6.89 12.39
N VAL A 619 3.97 -6.40 11.43
CA VAL A 619 4.57 -5.85 10.21
C VAL A 619 5.18 -4.45 10.41
N GLY A 620 4.96 -3.82 11.58
CA GLY A 620 5.67 -2.61 11.97
C GLY A 620 5.88 -2.50 13.48
N THR A 621 7.13 -2.24 13.90
CA THR A 621 7.53 -2.25 15.33
C THR A 621 6.63 -1.42 16.25
N PHE A 622 6.21 -0.23 15.81
CA PHE A 622 5.56 0.73 16.70
C PHE A 622 4.09 1.00 16.39
N SER A 623 3.66 0.85 15.14
CA SER A 623 2.34 1.31 14.72
C SER A 623 1.47 0.22 14.09
N TYR A 624 2.04 -0.90 13.67
CA TYR A 624 1.32 -1.85 12.82
C TYR A 624 1.47 -3.27 13.36
N GLY A 625 0.35 -3.91 13.66
CA GLY A 625 0.32 -5.19 14.37
C GLY A 625 0.43 -6.39 13.44
N VAL A 626 -0.25 -7.46 13.82
CA VAL A 626 -0.41 -8.65 12.96
C VAL A 626 -1.51 -8.40 11.95
N PHE A 627 -1.16 -8.43 10.68
CA PHE A 627 -2.07 -8.40 9.54
C PHE A 627 -1.79 -9.65 8.72
N PRO A 628 -2.68 -10.67 8.71
CA PRO A 628 -2.33 -12.01 8.21
C PRO A 628 -1.75 -12.05 6.79
N ASP A 629 -2.26 -11.22 5.89
CA ASP A 629 -1.81 -11.06 4.50
C ASP A 629 -0.37 -10.53 4.41
N GLU A 630 0.02 -9.61 5.28
CA GLU A 630 1.38 -9.08 5.32
C GLU A 630 2.32 -9.89 6.22
N SER A 631 1.80 -10.43 7.32
CA SER A 631 2.54 -11.22 8.30
C SER A 631 3.00 -12.54 7.70
N CYS A 632 2.18 -13.16 6.83
CA CYS A 632 2.58 -14.37 6.12
C CYS A 632 3.83 -14.18 5.25
N MET A 633 4.08 -12.97 4.74
CA MET A 633 5.29 -12.66 3.98
C MET A 633 6.52 -12.64 4.89
N MET A 634 6.42 -12.06 6.09
CA MET A 634 7.50 -12.08 7.07
C MET A 634 7.81 -13.50 7.55
N ILE A 635 6.76 -14.30 7.84
CA ILE A 635 6.89 -15.69 8.28
C ILE A 635 7.57 -16.53 7.18
N SER A 636 7.14 -16.35 5.92
CA SER A 636 7.78 -17.01 4.78
C SER A 636 9.23 -16.58 4.58
N ASP A 637 9.57 -15.30 4.82
CA ASP A 637 10.96 -14.83 4.73
C ASP A 637 11.84 -15.42 5.84
N LEU A 638 11.35 -15.50 7.09
CA LEU A 638 12.04 -16.22 8.17
C LEU A 638 12.34 -17.67 7.79
N ASP A 639 11.33 -18.38 7.29
CA ASP A 639 11.45 -19.78 6.88
C ASP A 639 12.48 -19.96 5.74
N ARG A 640 12.40 -19.14 4.69
CA ARG A 640 13.33 -19.15 3.55
C ARG A 640 14.78 -18.84 3.95
N ARG A 641 14.96 -18.07 5.03
CA ARG A 641 16.26 -17.73 5.59
C ARG A 641 16.80 -18.78 6.56
N GLY A 642 16.08 -19.88 6.82
CA GLY A 642 16.51 -20.94 7.72
C GLY A 642 16.13 -20.73 9.20
N TYR A 643 15.29 -19.74 9.51
CA TYR A 643 14.74 -19.51 10.85
C TYR A 643 13.42 -20.27 11.02
N HIS A 644 13.45 -21.57 10.71
CA HIS A 644 12.27 -22.44 10.65
C HIS A 644 11.52 -22.49 11.99
N ASP A 645 12.23 -22.49 13.11
CA ASP A 645 11.60 -22.53 14.43
C ASP A 645 10.89 -21.21 14.74
N GLU A 646 11.49 -20.07 14.42
CA GLU A 646 10.85 -18.76 14.55
C GLU A 646 9.64 -18.64 13.61
N ALA A 647 9.72 -19.16 12.39
CA ALA A 647 8.60 -19.19 11.44
C ALA A 647 7.45 -20.08 11.93
N ARG A 648 7.75 -21.29 12.46
CA ARG A 648 6.76 -22.22 13.02
C ARG A 648 6.02 -21.67 14.24
N ARG A 649 6.71 -20.83 15.03
CA ARG A 649 6.15 -20.21 16.24
C ARG A 649 5.26 -19.02 15.95
N CYS A 650 5.41 -18.39 14.77
CA CYS A 650 4.47 -17.39 14.26
C CYS A 650 3.18 -18.06 13.78
#